data_AF-A0A2P4NU78-F1
#
_entry.id   AF-A0A2P4NU78-F1
#
_cell.length_a   1.000
_cell.length_b   1.000
_cell.length_c   1.000
_cell.angle_alpha   90.00
_cell.angle_beta   90.00
_cell.angle_gamma   90.00
#
_symmetry.space_group_name_H-M   'P 1'
#
loop_
_entity.id
_entity.type
_entity.pdbx_description
1 polymer ?
#
loop_
_entity_poly.entity_id
_entity_poly.type
_entity_poly.pdbx_seq_one_letter_code
_entity_poly.pdbx_strand_id
1 'polypeptide(L)'
;MTYNLSPKKIVSTLSEVDKLKRENKVLYSIEFKYGGKPVRAWTIRHGNKSDQEGLFTKILKNLLNIQNELKAQLKVLRKKKEYMGKVKSKMDSTGRSFLVVDAIKDVLSSVKNTERHAEMTKILKYSSICFEYNSLNSKQKAIKLYMNSFYGVTGQSDSPFYTLALAGGVTSAGRENIKLVAEFVKKKGFGIKYGDTDSLYLTCPDSCYEKCDLAYNGGKGTILKLEYWTEMVTITKGVMEKLRNKVNSFLRLKTRSGYLEMAYEEVLFPVVFTGKKKYFGTKHEDAVNFSLEDPFIRGIDTVKQGKSQLFKTIGDRIMNEVRNINNEHSLHKIVEDVLRDAIINTEQWNFEQFIETDAWKPDVNNISVQRFIGRMREKYDSKIPIPGERFSYVVTHPDTTFDLHGKKLKPTKGEKMEFADVAKELGKELDLYHYFEKIIIGLCARFIMYDKKYEPEPSINGVTSKMMESRGIAYKRAYRTVVKKAQEMLYQKIGYLYEIFHGEWLSYEIFMVSNPIEVLWEKFMKCARKILKDKNLSVNDEMKEKIYSDFARYPSELAKCIEEYNLFFHKLVYHMHYKEHVSIPEEIGPVSSMRKNEIIADLPSLPHISEIGALDEISNLWYFHLEDVTEPEAVKQST
;
A
#
# COMPACT_ATOMS: atom_id res chain seq x y z
N MET A 1 -13.76 27.44 20.98
CA MET A 1 -14.96 28.17 21.45
C MET A 1 -15.59 27.50 22.68
N THR A 2 -16.23 26.32 22.56
CA THR A 2 -16.88 25.59 23.68
C THR A 2 -16.09 25.51 24.99
N TYR A 3 -14.80 25.17 24.90
CA TYR A 3 -13.93 24.99 26.07
C TYR A 3 -13.09 26.22 26.41
N ASN A 4 -13.33 27.37 25.76
CA ASN A 4 -12.55 28.61 25.92
C ASN A 4 -11.04 28.48 25.67
N LEU A 5 -10.61 27.53 24.83
CA LEU A 5 -9.21 27.32 24.48
C LEU A 5 -8.61 28.57 23.82
N SER A 6 -7.86 29.33 24.62
CA SER A 6 -7.24 30.60 24.26
C SER A 6 -6.00 30.77 25.13
N PRO A 7 -4.89 31.37 24.62
CA PRO A 7 -3.62 31.43 25.36
C PRO A 7 -3.76 32.01 26.78
N LYS A 8 -4.39 33.19 26.93
CA LYS A 8 -4.63 33.84 28.25
C LYS A 8 -5.61 33.12 29.19
N LYS A 9 -6.24 32.02 28.76
CA LYS A 9 -7.20 31.26 29.56
C LYS A 9 -6.67 29.89 29.99
N ILE A 10 -5.48 29.52 29.52
CA ILE A 10 -4.81 28.27 29.86
C ILE A 10 -4.05 28.45 31.17
N VAL A 11 -4.12 27.41 32.00
CA VAL A 11 -3.48 27.31 33.30
C VAL A 11 -2.73 25.98 33.33
N SER A 12 -1.46 25.98 33.73
CA SER A 12 -0.60 24.79 33.71
C SER A 12 -0.16 24.33 35.10
N THR A 13 -0.37 25.15 36.14
CA THR A 13 0.07 24.84 37.50
C THR A 13 -1.10 24.48 38.42
N LEU A 14 -0.90 23.54 39.34
CA LEU A 14 -1.92 23.14 40.32
C LEU A 14 -2.25 24.27 41.31
N SER A 15 -1.25 25.06 41.71
CA SER A 15 -1.44 26.21 42.63
C SER A 15 -2.43 27.24 42.06
N GLU A 16 -2.31 27.58 40.78
CA GLU A 16 -3.25 28.48 40.10
C GLU A 16 -4.63 27.85 39.95
N VAL A 17 -4.70 26.55 39.67
CA VAL A 17 -5.96 25.80 39.61
C VAL A 17 -6.70 25.86 40.94
N ASP A 18 -6.01 25.65 42.05
CA ASP A 18 -6.61 25.67 43.38
C ASP A 18 -7.01 27.08 43.81
N LYS A 19 -6.27 28.11 43.40
CA LYS A 19 -6.70 29.51 43.53
C LYS A 19 -7.99 29.78 42.74
N LEU A 20 -8.05 29.39 41.48
CA LEU A 20 -9.22 29.60 40.62
C LEU A 20 -10.46 28.83 41.09
N LYS A 21 -10.28 27.63 41.63
CA LYS A 21 -11.36 26.87 42.27
C LYS A 21 -11.91 27.60 43.51
N ARG A 22 -11.04 28.18 44.35
CA ARG A 22 -11.46 29.01 45.49
C ARG A 22 -12.22 30.27 45.05
N GLU A 23 -11.91 30.80 43.87
CA GLU A 23 -12.64 31.89 43.21
C GLU A 23 -13.92 31.42 42.47
N ASN A 24 -14.38 30.19 42.70
CA ASN A 24 -15.55 29.59 42.06
C ASN A 24 -15.50 29.58 40.52
N LYS A 25 -14.30 29.54 39.92
CA LYS A 25 -14.14 29.41 38.46
C LYS A 25 -14.31 27.95 38.05
N VAL A 26 -15.08 27.74 36.99
CA VAL A 26 -15.25 26.41 36.37
C VAL A 26 -14.10 26.15 35.40
N LEU A 27 -13.41 25.02 35.56
CA LEU A 27 -12.27 24.64 34.74
C LEU A 27 -12.62 23.43 33.85
N TYR A 28 -12.04 23.38 32.65
CA TYR A 28 -12.02 22.17 31.82
C TYR A 28 -10.60 21.61 31.83
N SER A 29 -10.47 20.32 32.14
CA SER A 29 -9.19 19.61 32.22
C SER A 29 -8.73 19.19 30.83
N ILE A 30 -7.45 19.34 30.56
CA ILE A 30 -6.78 18.92 29.34
C ILE A 30 -5.68 17.95 29.74
N GLU A 31 -5.79 16.71 29.28
CA GLU A 31 -4.79 15.67 29.54
C GLU A 31 -4.53 14.85 28.28
N PHE A 32 -3.25 14.79 27.87
CA PHE A 32 -2.82 13.98 26.73
C PHE A 32 -1.32 13.64 26.86
N LYS A 33 -0.84 12.70 26.03
CA LYS A 33 0.59 12.38 25.93
C LYS A 33 1.22 13.09 24.72
N TYR A 34 2.40 13.66 24.88
CA TYR A 34 3.20 14.25 23.80
C TYR A 34 4.67 13.84 23.97
N GLY A 35 5.26 13.22 22.94
CA GLY A 35 6.62 12.65 23.05
C GLY A 35 6.75 11.63 24.18
N GLY A 36 5.70 10.85 24.47
CA GLY A 36 5.65 9.91 25.59
C GLY A 36 5.39 10.55 26.97
N LYS A 37 5.54 11.87 27.11
CA LYS A 37 5.34 12.58 28.39
C LYS A 37 3.88 13.03 28.56
N PRO A 38 3.30 12.91 29.77
CA PRO A 38 1.98 13.45 30.05
C PRO A 38 2.03 14.98 30.07
N VAL A 39 1.09 15.60 29.38
CA VAL A 39 0.83 17.04 29.42
C VAL A 39 -0.51 17.23 30.11
N ARG A 40 -0.50 18.05 31.17
CA ARG A 40 -1.70 18.43 31.92
C ARG A 40 -1.85 19.94 31.94
N ALA A 41 -3.05 20.41 31.64
CA ALA A 41 -3.40 21.81 31.69
C ALA A 41 -4.91 21.96 31.95
N TRP A 42 -5.33 23.18 32.22
CA TRP A 42 -6.72 23.53 32.40
C TRP A 42 -7.05 24.79 31.62
N THR A 43 -8.32 24.95 31.28
CA THR A 43 -8.83 26.19 30.68
C THR A 43 -10.01 26.71 31.50
N ILE A 44 -10.02 28.01 31.74
CA ILE A 44 -11.10 28.68 32.46
C ILE A 44 -12.33 28.77 31.55
N ARG A 45 -13.42 28.12 31.93
CA ARG A 45 -14.66 28.13 31.14
C ARG A 45 -15.32 29.51 31.24
N HIS A 46 -15.75 30.03 30.10
CA HIS A 46 -16.39 31.35 30.04
C HIS A 46 -17.85 31.33 30.55
N GLY A 47 -18.48 30.15 30.71
CA GLY A 47 -19.85 30.03 31.22
C GLY A 47 -20.90 30.78 30.39
N ASN A 48 -20.67 30.93 29.09
CA ASN A 48 -21.43 31.76 28.16
C ASN A 48 -21.50 33.27 28.53
N LYS A 49 -20.56 33.76 29.34
CA LYS A 49 -20.39 35.19 29.67
C LYS A 49 -19.33 35.84 28.78
N SER A 50 -19.68 36.92 28.08
CA SER A 50 -18.86 37.59 27.06
C SER A 50 -17.55 38.19 27.62
N ASP A 51 -17.60 38.72 28.83
CA ASP A 51 -16.45 39.27 29.57
C ASP A 51 -15.42 38.17 29.94
N GLN A 52 -15.86 36.92 30.08
CA GLN A 52 -15.00 35.79 30.43
C GLN A 52 -14.43 35.04 29.21
N GLU A 53 -14.89 35.33 27.99
CA GLU A 53 -14.38 34.72 26.74
C GLU A 53 -12.92 35.14 26.49
N GLY A 54 -12.06 34.16 26.15
CA GLY A 54 -10.70 34.42 25.68
C GLY A 54 -10.67 35.09 24.31
N LEU A 55 -9.55 35.74 23.98
CA LEU A 55 -9.39 36.51 22.74
C LEU A 55 -9.66 35.65 21.49
N PHE A 56 -9.13 34.43 21.46
CA PHE A 56 -9.34 33.51 20.33
C PHE A 56 -10.82 33.16 20.16
N THR A 57 -11.53 32.91 21.27
CA THR A 57 -12.97 32.63 21.24
C THR A 57 -13.74 33.81 20.64
N LYS A 58 -13.44 35.05 21.05
CA LYS A 58 -14.10 36.26 20.53
C LYS A 58 -13.85 36.46 19.03
N ILE A 59 -12.61 36.30 18.58
CA ILE A 59 -12.25 36.44 17.17
C ILE A 59 -12.94 35.36 16.33
N LEU A 60 -12.86 34.09 16.74
CA LEU A 60 -13.49 32.98 16.03
C LEU A 60 -15.01 33.14 15.95
N LYS A 61 -15.64 33.66 17.01
CA LYS A 61 -17.08 33.97 17.02
C LYS A 61 -17.43 35.02 15.96
N ASN A 62 -16.66 36.09 15.86
CA ASN A 62 -16.87 37.13 14.85
C ASN A 62 -16.69 36.57 13.43
N LEU A 63 -15.58 35.86 13.19
CA LEU A 63 -15.31 35.23 11.89
C LEU A 63 -16.40 34.22 11.48
N LEU A 64 -16.93 33.45 12.44
CA LEU A 64 -18.02 32.52 12.20
C LEU A 64 -19.31 33.24 11.80
N ASN A 65 -19.63 34.38 12.43
CA ASN A 65 -20.78 35.20 12.07
C ASN A 65 -20.66 35.72 10.63
N ILE A 66 -19.51 36.30 10.27
CA ILE A 66 -19.23 36.77 8.90
C ILE A 66 -19.36 35.61 7.90
N GLN A 67 -18.81 34.44 8.22
CA GLN A 67 -18.95 33.27 7.37
C GLN A 67 -20.41 32.84 7.19
N ASN A 68 -21.21 32.87 8.26
CA ASN A 68 -22.61 32.48 8.23
C ASN A 68 -23.44 33.43 7.36
N GLU A 69 -23.18 34.74 7.42
CA GLU A 69 -23.79 35.74 6.53
C GLU A 69 -23.50 35.45 5.06
N LEU A 70 -22.23 35.17 4.73
CA LEU A 70 -21.84 34.79 3.36
C LEU A 70 -22.50 33.48 2.90
N LYS A 71 -22.61 32.48 3.79
CA LYS A 71 -23.32 31.22 3.49
C LYS A 71 -24.81 31.42 3.26
N ALA A 72 -25.45 32.34 3.99
CA ALA A 72 -26.86 32.67 3.79
C ALA A 72 -27.09 33.27 2.39
N GLN A 73 -26.24 34.20 1.96
CA GLN A 73 -26.27 34.76 0.59
C GLN A 73 -26.02 33.67 -0.47
N LEU A 74 -25.05 32.80 -0.25
CA LEU A 74 -24.75 31.67 -1.14
C LEU A 74 -25.92 30.72 -1.31
N LYS A 75 -26.69 30.44 -0.24
CA LYS A 75 -27.87 29.57 -0.32
C LYS A 75 -28.92 30.14 -1.28
N VAL A 76 -29.12 31.45 -1.28
CA VAL A 76 -30.03 32.13 -2.22
C VAL A 76 -29.51 32.02 -3.66
N LEU A 77 -28.22 32.31 -3.88
CA LEU A 77 -27.61 32.22 -5.20
C LEU A 77 -27.55 30.79 -5.75
N ARG A 78 -27.35 29.77 -4.89
CA ARG A 78 -27.36 28.36 -5.28
C ARG A 78 -28.68 27.99 -5.95
N LYS A 79 -29.81 28.31 -5.31
CA LYS A 79 -31.15 28.06 -5.86
C LYS A 79 -31.35 28.76 -7.21
N LYS A 80 -30.91 30.02 -7.33
CA LYS A 80 -30.97 30.78 -8.59
C LYS A 80 -30.11 30.13 -9.68
N LYS A 81 -28.89 29.70 -9.33
CA LYS A 81 -27.96 29.02 -10.23
C LYS A 81 -28.51 27.69 -10.73
N GLU A 82 -29.08 26.87 -9.85
CA GLU A 82 -29.70 25.60 -10.21
C GLU A 82 -30.92 25.79 -11.13
N TYR A 83 -31.79 26.74 -10.83
CA TYR A 83 -32.92 27.09 -11.69
C TYR A 83 -32.46 27.52 -13.08
N MET A 84 -31.51 28.46 -13.16
CA MET A 84 -30.97 28.93 -14.43
C MET A 84 -30.19 27.85 -15.18
N GLY A 85 -29.53 26.93 -14.47
CA GLY A 85 -28.86 25.77 -15.06
C GLY A 85 -29.83 24.83 -15.75
N LYS A 86 -31.01 24.57 -15.14
CA LYS A 86 -32.09 23.80 -15.79
C LYS A 86 -32.62 24.50 -17.03
N VAL A 87 -32.76 25.83 -16.99
CA VAL A 87 -33.17 26.63 -18.15
C VAL A 87 -32.12 26.49 -19.27
N LYS A 88 -30.83 26.60 -18.94
CA LYS A 88 -29.73 26.45 -19.90
C LYS A 88 -29.70 25.05 -20.54
N SER A 89 -29.81 23.99 -19.73
CA SER A 89 -29.82 22.61 -20.24
C SER A 89 -30.96 22.35 -21.24
N LYS A 90 -32.15 22.92 -21.01
CA LYS A 90 -33.25 22.88 -21.98
C LYS A 90 -32.90 23.61 -23.28
N MET A 91 -32.20 24.75 -23.21
CA MET A 91 -31.76 25.50 -24.40
C MET A 91 -30.68 24.76 -25.19
N ASP A 92 -29.74 24.12 -24.49
CA ASP A 92 -28.65 23.35 -25.11
C ASP A 92 -29.22 22.09 -25.83
N SER A 93 -30.26 21.46 -25.28
CA SER A 93 -30.95 20.31 -25.92
C SER A 93 -31.68 20.64 -27.22
N THR A 94 -31.96 21.92 -27.50
CA THR A 94 -32.49 22.41 -28.78
C THR A 94 -31.41 22.64 -29.86
N GLY A 95 -30.17 22.22 -29.62
CA GLY A 95 -29.12 22.13 -30.65
C GLY A 95 -28.39 23.43 -30.99
N ARG A 96 -28.53 24.50 -30.19
CA ARG A 96 -27.85 25.80 -30.41
C ARG A 96 -26.85 26.10 -29.30
N SER A 97 -25.65 25.53 -29.35
CA SER A 97 -24.55 25.92 -28.45
C SER A 97 -23.91 27.22 -28.95
N PHE A 98 -24.22 28.35 -28.31
CA PHE A 98 -23.56 29.64 -28.56
C PHE A 98 -22.39 29.86 -27.58
N LEU A 99 -21.20 30.22 -28.08
CA LEU A 99 -20.07 30.61 -27.24
C LEU A 99 -20.29 32.02 -26.67
N VAL A 100 -19.86 32.24 -25.41
CA VAL A 100 -19.96 33.54 -24.72
C VAL A 100 -19.20 34.65 -25.47
N VAL A 101 -18.17 34.29 -26.24
CA VAL A 101 -17.40 35.24 -27.07
C VAL A 101 -18.22 35.72 -28.26
N ASP A 102 -18.96 34.83 -28.91
CA ASP A 102 -19.85 35.17 -30.02
C ASP A 102 -21.03 36.00 -29.51
N ALA A 103 -21.50 35.71 -28.30
CA ALA A 103 -22.53 36.49 -27.62
C ALA A 103 -22.14 37.96 -27.38
N ILE A 104 -20.89 38.21 -27.01
CA ILE A 104 -20.36 39.56 -26.79
C ILE A 104 -20.18 40.29 -28.13
N LYS A 105 -19.69 39.59 -29.17
CA LYS A 105 -19.55 40.15 -30.53
C LYS A 105 -20.91 40.54 -31.15
N ASP A 106 -21.95 39.71 -30.98
CA ASP A 106 -23.29 39.95 -31.52
C ASP A 106 -24.01 41.14 -30.85
N VAL A 107 -23.83 41.33 -29.53
CA VAL A 107 -24.36 42.50 -28.81
C VAL A 107 -23.71 43.80 -29.29
N LEU A 108 -22.43 43.74 -29.67
CA LEU A 108 -21.69 44.88 -30.19
C LEU A 108 -22.01 45.19 -31.67
N SER A 109 -22.54 44.24 -32.45
CA SER A 109 -22.80 44.40 -33.89
C SER A 109 -24.27 44.67 -34.28
N SER A 110 -25.18 44.79 -33.31
CA SER A 110 -26.60 45.21 -33.43
C SER A 110 -27.30 45.04 -34.80
N VAL A 111 -27.98 43.90 -35.06
CA VAL A 111 -29.09 43.83 -36.05
C VAL A 111 -30.16 42.78 -35.65
N LYS A 112 -31.36 43.29 -35.31
CA LYS A 112 -32.73 42.74 -35.56
C LYS A 112 -33.05 41.25 -35.30
N ASN A 113 -32.71 40.69 -34.15
CA ASN A 113 -33.36 39.42 -33.76
C ASN A 113 -33.71 39.38 -32.26
N THR A 114 -34.95 39.74 -31.94
CA THR A 114 -35.48 39.94 -30.57
C THR A 114 -35.40 38.66 -29.73
N GLU A 115 -35.59 37.50 -30.35
CA GLU A 115 -35.49 36.19 -29.69
C GLU A 115 -34.05 35.89 -29.28
N ARG A 116 -33.08 36.08 -30.19
CA ARG A 116 -31.65 35.87 -29.88
C ARG A 116 -31.17 36.78 -28.75
N HIS A 117 -31.65 38.03 -28.70
CA HIS A 117 -31.25 38.97 -27.66
C HIS A 117 -31.79 38.59 -26.27
N ALA A 118 -33.02 38.06 -26.21
CA ALA A 118 -33.61 37.54 -24.98
C ALA A 118 -32.87 36.27 -24.47
N GLU A 119 -32.43 35.40 -25.37
CA GLU A 119 -31.61 34.22 -25.04
C GLU A 119 -30.20 34.63 -24.56
N MET A 120 -29.57 35.57 -25.24
CA MET A 120 -28.26 36.13 -24.86
C MET A 120 -28.27 36.72 -23.45
N THR A 121 -29.33 37.48 -23.14
CA THR A 121 -29.54 38.09 -21.81
C THR A 121 -29.65 37.01 -20.72
N LYS A 122 -30.28 35.87 -21.00
CA LYS A 122 -30.37 34.74 -20.05
C LYS A 122 -29.00 34.07 -19.82
N ILE A 123 -28.18 33.91 -20.86
CA ILE A 123 -26.83 33.33 -20.76
C ILE A 123 -25.89 34.24 -19.97
N LEU A 124 -25.86 35.55 -20.30
CA LEU A 124 -25.05 36.54 -19.57
C LEU A 124 -25.46 36.61 -18.10
N LYS A 125 -26.77 36.56 -17.82
CA LYS A 125 -27.30 36.50 -16.46
C LYS A 125 -26.89 35.22 -15.73
N TYR A 126 -26.89 34.07 -16.39
CA TYR A 126 -26.39 32.81 -15.81
C TYR A 126 -24.90 32.87 -15.49
N SER A 127 -24.09 33.39 -16.42
CA SER A 127 -22.64 33.57 -16.22
C SER A 127 -22.34 34.49 -15.04
N SER A 128 -23.05 35.63 -14.95
CA SER A 128 -22.94 36.57 -13.82
C SER A 128 -23.31 35.91 -12.48
N ILE A 129 -24.42 35.18 -12.42
CA ILE A 129 -24.83 34.43 -11.22
C ILE A 129 -23.77 33.37 -10.84
N CYS A 130 -23.19 32.68 -11.83
CA CYS A 130 -22.12 31.71 -11.59
C CYS A 130 -20.86 32.37 -11.03
N PHE A 131 -20.46 33.52 -11.58
CA PHE A 131 -19.33 34.29 -11.09
C PHE A 131 -19.55 34.78 -9.66
N GLU A 132 -20.70 35.38 -9.36
CA GLU A 132 -21.05 35.86 -8.02
C GLU A 132 -21.07 34.72 -7.00
N TYR A 133 -21.69 33.59 -7.36
CA TYR A 133 -21.69 32.38 -6.55
C TYR A 133 -20.26 31.89 -6.27
N ASN A 134 -19.41 31.79 -7.29
CA ASN A 134 -18.04 31.32 -7.14
C ASN A 134 -17.20 32.29 -6.29
N SER A 135 -17.36 33.60 -6.49
CA SER A 135 -16.67 34.64 -5.72
C SER A 135 -17.03 34.57 -4.23
N LEU A 136 -18.32 34.52 -3.89
CA LEU A 136 -18.77 34.38 -2.51
C LEU A 136 -18.35 33.04 -1.89
N ASN A 137 -18.36 31.95 -2.68
CA ASN A 137 -17.90 30.64 -2.22
C ASN A 137 -16.40 30.65 -1.91
N SER A 138 -15.59 31.36 -2.71
CA SER A 138 -14.18 31.57 -2.42
C SER A 138 -13.96 32.39 -1.15
N LYS A 139 -14.72 33.48 -0.95
CA LYS A 139 -14.64 34.31 0.27
C LYS A 139 -14.96 33.51 1.54
N GLN A 140 -16.06 32.74 1.56
CA GLN A 140 -16.41 31.95 2.74
C GLN A 140 -15.38 30.84 3.02
N LYS A 141 -14.78 30.24 1.98
CA LYS A 141 -13.69 29.26 2.10
C LYS A 141 -12.43 29.90 2.68
N ALA A 142 -12.08 31.10 2.23
CA ALA A 142 -10.93 31.85 2.78
C ALA A 142 -11.11 32.14 4.28
N ILE A 143 -12.30 32.57 4.70
CA ILE A 143 -12.61 32.76 6.13
C ILE A 143 -12.54 31.43 6.89
N LYS A 144 -13.04 30.32 6.31
CA LYS A 144 -12.91 28.98 6.92
C LYS A 144 -11.44 28.63 7.16
N LEU A 145 -10.61 28.82 6.14
CA LEU A 145 -9.18 28.54 6.20
C LEU A 145 -8.49 29.41 7.26
N TYR A 146 -8.84 30.69 7.32
CA TYR A 146 -8.33 31.62 8.32
C TYR A 146 -8.75 31.25 9.74
N MET A 147 -9.99 30.81 9.97
CA MET A 147 -10.40 30.30 11.29
C MET A 147 -9.60 29.04 11.68
N ASN A 148 -9.38 28.14 10.73
CA ASN A 148 -8.64 26.89 10.99
C ASN A 148 -7.15 27.14 11.26
N SER A 149 -6.56 28.23 10.76
CA SER A 149 -5.15 28.55 10.99
C SER A 149 -4.84 28.88 12.46
N PHE A 150 -5.82 29.38 13.23
CA PHE A 150 -5.66 29.63 14.68
C PHE A 150 -5.23 28.38 15.44
N TYR A 151 -5.78 27.22 15.07
CA TYR A 151 -5.31 25.95 15.63
C TYR A 151 -3.87 25.64 15.17
N GLY A 152 -3.60 25.78 13.86
CA GLY A 152 -2.30 25.48 13.27
C GLY A 152 -1.14 26.25 13.92
N VAL A 153 -1.29 27.57 14.07
CA VAL A 153 -0.25 28.42 14.67
C VAL A 153 0.05 28.06 16.12
N THR A 154 -0.93 27.58 16.88
CA THR A 154 -0.68 27.15 18.27
C THR A 154 0.09 25.84 18.39
N GLY A 155 0.15 25.05 17.32
CA GLY A 155 0.92 23.80 17.26
C GLY A 155 2.31 23.95 16.64
N GLN A 156 2.62 25.08 16.01
CA GLN A 156 3.90 25.34 15.36
C GLN A 156 4.90 25.88 16.38
N SER A 157 6.00 25.15 16.63
CA SER A 157 6.95 25.46 17.72
C SER A 157 7.70 26.79 17.54
N ASP A 158 7.83 27.27 16.32
CA ASP A 158 8.42 28.55 15.91
C ASP A 158 7.42 29.72 15.89
N SER A 159 6.12 29.45 16.12
CA SER A 159 5.12 30.52 16.18
C SER A 159 5.17 31.26 17.52
N PRO A 160 5.04 32.61 17.53
CA PRO A 160 4.86 33.37 18.76
C PRO A 160 3.60 32.98 19.56
N PHE A 161 2.65 32.29 18.93
CA PHE A 161 1.42 31.81 19.57
C PHE A 161 1.48 30.33 19.95
N TYR A 162 2.66 29.70 19.89
CA TYR A 162 2.83 28.31 20.25
C TYR A 162 2.32 28.05 21.68
N THR A 163 1.41 27.09 21.81
CA THR A 163 0.92 26.64 23.11
C THR A 163 0.50 25.18 22.98
N LEU A 164 1.42 24.28 23.31
CA LEU A 164 1.22 22.83 23.18
C LEU A 164 -0.06 22.35 23.89
N ALA A 165 -0.33 22.85 25.11
CA ALA A 165 -1.53 22.53 25.86
C ALA A 165 -2.82 22.95 25.13
N LEU A 166 -2.78 24.04 24.36
CA LEU A 166 -3.91 24.51 23.56
C LEU A 166 -4.15 23.57 22.38
N ALA A 167 -3.12 23.34 21.57
CA ALA A 167 -3.20 22.47 20.39
C ALA A 167 -3.60 21.03 20.77
N GLY A 168 -2.98 20.49 21.81
CA GLY A 168 -3.35 19.19 22.37
C GLY A 168 -4.74 19.18 23.00
N GLY A 169 -5.17 20.29 23.62
CA GLY A 169 -6.52 20.50 24.12
C GLY A 169 -7.58 20.43 23.02
N VAL A 170 -7.33 21.04 21.86
CA VAL A 170 -8.23 20.97 20.70
C VAL A 170 -8.37 19.53 20.19
N THR A 171 -7.26 18.82 20.00
CA THR A 171 -7.27 17.46 19.44
C THR A 171 -7.79 16.41 20.43
N SER A 172 -7.49 16.54 21.73
CA SER A 172 -8.03 15.68 22.77
C SER A 172 -9.55 15.86 22.90
N ALA A 173 -10.02 17.11 23.02
CA ALA A 173 -11.44 17.40 23.07
C ALA A 173 -12.17 16.93 21.80
N GLY A 174 -11.61 17.13 20.60
CA GLY A 174 -12.21 16.63 19.36
C GLY A 174 -12.42 15.11 19.38
N ARG A 175 -11.38 14.35 19.77
CA ARG A 175 -11.45 12.89 19.90
C ARG A 175 -12.43 12.42 20.98
N GLU A 176 -12.48 13.11 22.11
CA GLU A 176 -13.43 12.81 23.18
C GLU A 176 -14.87 13.01 22.69
N ASN A 177 -15.17 14.17 22.10
CA ASN A 177 -16.52 14.50 21.66
C ASN A 177 -17.02 13.59 20.54
N ILE A 178 -16.19 13.26 19.54
CA ILE A 178 -16.63 12.37 18.46
C ILE A 178 -16.89 10.95 18.96
N LYS A 179 -16.12 10.46 19.95
CA LYS A 179 -16.36 9.17 20.61
C LYS A 179 -17.65 9.20 21.43
N LEU A 180 -17.90 10.28 22.17
CA LEU A 180 -19.15 10.47 22.92
C LEU A 180 -20.38 10.44 21.99
N VAL A 181 -20.29 11.11 20.83
CA VAL A 181 -21.35 11.07 19.81
C VAL A 181 -21.51 9.66 19.25
N ALA A 182 -20.40 8.99 18.91
CA ALA A 182 -20.41 7.61 18.41
C ALA A 182 -21.09 6.64 19.38
N GLU A 183 -20.79 6.74 20.68
CA GLU A 183 -21.46 5.93 21.70
C GLU A 183 -22.94 6.25 21.83
N PHE A 184 -23.31 7.54 21.80
CA PHE A 184 -24.70 7.97 21.88
C PHE A 184 -25.53 7.42 20.71
N VAL A 185 -25.03 7.51 19.47
CA VAL A 185 -25.77 7.01 18.30
C VAL A 185 -25.86 5.48 18.28
N LYS A 186 -24.80 4.77 18.69
CA LYS A 186 -24.83 3.31 18.85
C LYS A 186 -25.89 2.85 19.86
N LYS A 187 -25.97 3.51 21.02
CA LYS A 187 -27.00 3.24 22.04
C LYS A 187 -28.44 3.49 21.55
N LYS A 188 -28.61 4.24 20.46
CA LYS A 188 -29.90 4.48 19.81
C LYS A 188 -30.20 3.50 18.68
N GLY A 189 -29.35 2.48 18.46
CA GLY A 189 -29.53 1.43 17.45
C GLY A 189 -28.93 1.76 16.08
N PHE A 190 -28.26 2.90 15.92
CA PHE A 190 -27.63 3.27 14.64
C PHE A 190 -26.28 2.58 14.47
N GLY A 191 -26.03 2.07 13.26
CA GLY A 191 -24.72 1.55 12.89
C GLY A 191 -23.74 2.68 12.59
N ILE A 192 -22.44 2.42 12.79
CA ILE A 192 -21.36 3.31 12.36
C ILE A 192 -20.52 2.56 11.33
N LYS A 193 -20.47 3.07 10.10
CA LYS A 193 -19.66 2.48 9.02
C LYS A 193 -18.30 3.12 8.88
N TYR A 194 -18.21 4.43 9.11
CA TYR A 194 -16.94 5.14 9.01
C TYR A 194 -16.91 6.34 9.97
N GLY A 195 -15.71 6.77 10.34
CA GLY A 195 -15.50 8.00 11.10
C GLY A 195 -14.10 8.53 10.85
N ASP A 196 -14.00 9.85 10.65
CA ASP A 196 -12.72 10.54 10.47
C ASP A 196 -12.78 11.91 11.13
N THR A 197 -11.94 12.09 12.16
CA THR A 197 -11.65 13.34 12.89
C THR A 197 -12.85 14.11 13.43
N ASP A 198 -13.72 14.61 12.55
CA ASP A 198 -14.88 15.47 12.79
C ASP A 198 -16.17 14.95 12.13
N SER A 199 -16.15 13.78 11.49
CA SER A 199 -17.30 13.20 10.77
C SER A 199 -17.58 11.75 11.16
N LEU A 200 -18.85 11.35 11.05
CA LEU A 200 -19.32 9.97 11.21
C LEU A 200 -20.28 9.63 10.06
N TYR A 201 -20.06 8.49 9.40
CA TYR A 201 -21.01 7.89 8.47
C TYR A 201 -21.78 6.81 9.19
N LEU A 202 -23.09 7.03 9.28
CA LEU A 202 -24.03 6.21 10.06
C LEU A 202 -24.93 5.40 9.13
N THR A 203 -25.45 4.28 9.63
CA THR A 203 -26.53 3.52 8.99
C THR A 203 -27.76 3.51 9.90
N CYS A 204 -28.94 3.64 9.30
CA CYS A 204 -30.20 3.45 10.02
C CYS A 204 -30.34 1.99 10.47
N PRO A 205 -31.12 1.72 11.54
CA PRO A 205 -31.63 0.39 11.82
C PRO A 205 -32.46 -0.15 10.65
N ASP A 206 -32.39 -1.46 10.40
CA ASP A 206 -33.11 -2.11 9.30
C ASP A 206 -34.63 -1.91 9.40
N SER A 207 -35.16 -1.80 10.63
CA SER A 207 -36.57 -1.52 10.90
C SER A 207 -37.08 -0.20 10.28
N CYS A 208 -36.18 0.73 9.91
CA CYS A 208 -36.57 1.95 9.19
C CYS A 208 -37.02 1.67 7.75
N TYR A 209 -36.61 0.55 7.17
CA TYR A 209 -36.82 0.20 5.77
C TYR A 209 -37.88 -0.89 5.57
N GLU A 210 -38.41 -1.51 6.64
CA GLU A 210 -39.41 -2.61 6.56
C GLU A 210 -40.54 -2.35 5.57
N LYS A 211 -41.12 -1.14 5.56
CA LYS A 211 -42.22 -0.80 4.64
C LYS A 211 -41.78 -0.76 3.18
N CYS A 212 -40.64 -0.13 2.88
CA CYS A 212 -40.13 -0.07 1.51
C CYS A 212 -39.61 -1.45 1.05
N ASP A 213 -39.03 -2.22 1.97
CA ASP A 213 -38.55 -3.57 1.71
C ASP A 213 -39.71 -4.51 1.40
N LEU A 214 -40.83 -4.43 2.12
CA LEU A 214 -42.05 -5.19 1.83
C LEU A 214 -42.67 -4.78 0.49
N ALA A 215 -42.69 -3.49 0.15
CA ALA A 215 -43.21 -2.99 -1.12
C ALA A 215 -42.41 -3.51 -2.33
N TYR A 216 -41.08 -3.65 -2.17
CA TYR A 216 -40.20 -4.18 -3.20
C TYR A 216 -40.21 -5.73 -3.27
N ASN A 217 -40.09 -6.40 -2.11
CA ASN A 217 -39.90 -7.86 -2.01
C ASN A 217 -41.21 -8.67 -1.90
N GLY A 218 -42.37 -8.03 -1.67
CA GLY A 218 -43.66 -8.68 -1.34
C GLY A 218 -44.35 -9.49 -2.45
N GLY A 219 -43.59 -10.09 -3.38
CA GLY A 219 -44.10 -11.08 -4.34
C GLY A 219 -44.80 -10.54 -5.59
N LYS A 220 -44.92 -9.22 -5.76
CA LYS A 220 -45.46 -8.58 -6.98
C LYS A 220 -44.60 -7.46 -7.58
N GLY A 221 -43.46 -7.09 -6.98
CA GLY A 221 -42.57 -6.04 -7.50
C GLY A 221 -43.32 -4.74 -7.82
N THR A 222 -44.14 -4.24 -6.89
CA THR A 222 -45.06 -3.13 -7.15
C THR A 222 -44.35 -1.80 -7.46
N ILE A 223 -43.07 -1.68 -7.07
CA ILE A 223 -42.22 -0.50 -7.31
C ILE A 223 -40.91 -0.89 -8.00
N LEU A 224 -40.39 0.01 -8.83
CA LEU A 224 -39.12 -0.18 -9.53
C LEU A 224 -37.92 0.01 -8.58
N LYS A 225 -36.75 -0.55 -8.93
CA LYS A 225 -35.51 -0.41 -8.12
C LYS A 225 -35.15 1.06 -7.83
N LEU A 226 -35.37 1.96 -8.80
CA LEU A 226 -35.17 3.40 -8.64
C LEU A 226 -36.10 4.03 -7.61
N GLU A 227 -37.36 3.62 -7.60
CA GLU A 227 -38.35 4.11 -6.63
C GLU A 227 -38.01 3.62 -5.23
N TYR A 228 -37.66 2.32 -5.11
CA TYR A 228 -37.21 1.73 -3.85
C TYR A 228 -35.97 2.45 -3.29
N TRP A 229 -34.92 2.64 -4.10
CA TRP A 229 -33.71 3.37 -3.70
C TRP A 229 -33.99 4.83 -3.33
N THR A 230 -34.91 5.49 -4.06
CA THR A 230 -35.33 6.86 -3.76
C THR A 230 -36.05 6.95 -2.42
N GLU A 231 -36.92 5.99 -2.12
CA GLU A 231 -37.63 5.91 -0.85
C GLU A 231 -36.65 5.67 0.31
N MET A 232 -35.72 4.72 0.17
CA MET A 232 -34.68 4.45 1.17
C MET A 232 -33.87 5.70 1.52
N VAL A 233 -33.41 6.43 0.51
CA VAL A 233 -32.67 7.69 0.72
C VAL A 233 -33.55 8.70 1.44
N THR A 234 -34.81 8.84 1.04
CA THR A 234 -35.76 9.80 1.64
C THR A 234 -36.02 9.49 3.12
N ILE A 235 -36.28 8.22 3.46
CA ILE A 235 -36.42 7.74 4.84
C ILE A 235 -35.15 8.08 5.63
N THR A 236 -33.98 7.74 5.08
CA THR A 236 -32.68 7.97 5.72
C THR A 236 -32.48 9.45 6.06
N LYS A 237 -32.76 10.36 5.12
CA LYS A 237 -32.67 11.81 5.34
C LYS A 237 -33.55 12.27 6.51
N GLY A 238 -34.80 11.83 6.55
CA GLY A 238 -35.75 12.19 7.61
C GLY A 238 -35.35 11.63 8.99
N VAL A 239 -34.84 10.40 9.04
CA VAL A 239 -34.36 9.78 10.28
C VAL A 239 -33.10 10.48 10.79
N MET A 240 -32.15 10.77 9.91
CA MET A 240 -30.88 11.40 10.26
C MET A 240 -31.06 12.85 10.73
N GLU A 241 -32.01 13.60 10.17
CA GLU A 241 -32.34 14.94 10.67
C GLU A 241 -32.85 14.91 12.12
N LYS A 242 -33.75 13.97 12.43
CA LYS A 242 -34.25 13.76 13.80
C LYS A 242 -33.12 13.34 14.74
N LEU A 243 -32.21 12.47 14.29
CA LEU A 243 -31.05 12.04 15.06
C LEU A 243 -30.10 13.20 15.35
N ARG A 244 -29.78 14.03 14.34
CA ARG A 244 -28.95 15.23 14.50
C ARG A 244 -29.46 16.13 15.61
N ASN A 245 -30.77 16.41 15.63
CA ASN A 245 -31.37 17.27 16.67
C ASN A 245 -31.22 16.65 18.07
N LYS A 246 -31.37 15.33 18.21
CA LYS A 246 -31.14 14.61 19.48
C LYS A 246 -29.67 14.66 19.90
N VAL A 247 -28.74 14.45 18.97
CA VAL A 247 -27.29 14.55 19.23
C VAL A 247 -26.90 15.95 19.67
N ASN A 248 -27.38 16.99 18.99
CA ASN A 248 -27.08 18.37 19.36
C ASN A 248 -27.68 18.76 20.72
N SER A 249 -28.87 18.26 21.05
CA SER A 249 -29.45 18.41 22.39
C SER A 249 -28.58 17.74 23.46
N PHE A 250 -28.10 16.52 23.19
CA PHE A 250 -27.17 15.80 24.07
C PHE A 250 -25.84 16.55 24.26
N LEU A 251 -25.24 17.05 23.17
CA LEU A 251 -24.00 17.82 23.21
C LEU A 251 -24.15 19.13 23.99
N ARG A 252 -25.27 19.84 23.82
CA ARG A 252 -25.58 21.06 24.58
C ARG A 252 -25.68 20.79 26.07
N LEU A 253 -26.35 19.70 26.47
CA LEU A 253 -26.45 19.29 27.88
C LEU A 253 -25.09 18.92 28.47
N LYS A 254 -24.26 18.17 27.73
CA LYS A 254 -22.93 17.75 28.19
C LYS A 254 -21.94 18.89 28.27
N THR A 255 -21.89 19.74 27.24
CA THR A 255 -20.88 20.80 27.14
C THR A 255 -21.33 22.12 27.77
N ARG A 256 -22.62 22.27 28.13
CA ARG A 256 -23.24 23.51 28.62
C ARG A 256 -23.01 24.71 27.68
N SER A 257 -22.90 24.43 26.38
CA SER A 257 -22.59 25.42 25.34
C SER A 257 -23.27 25.03 24.03
N GLY A 258 -23.62 26.02 23.21
CA GLY A 258 -24.18 25.83 21.86
C GLY A 258 -23.15 25.86 20.74
N TYR A 259 -21.85 26.03 21.04
CA TYR A 259 -20.82 26.16 20.00
C TYR A 259 -20.38 24.82 19.37
N LEU A 260 -20.66 23.68 20.02
CA LEU A 260 -20.34 22.35 19.49
C LEU A 260 -21.62 21.70 18.98
N GLU A 261 -21.70 21.48 17.67
CA GLU A 261 -22.87 20.90 17.00
C GLU A 261 -22.41 19.95 15.89
N MET A 262 -23.19 18.89 15.69
CA MET A 262 -23.10 18.03 14.51
C MET A 262 -24.04 18.58 13.43
N ALA A 263 -23.51 18.76 12.23
CA ALA A 263 -24.30 19.06 11.04
C ALA A 263 -24.70 17.77 10.34
N TYR A 264 -25.87 17.80 9.69
CA TYR A 264 -26.20 16.82 8.66
C TYR A 264 -25.66 17.36 7.35
N GLU A 265 -24.82 16.60 6.65
CA GLU A 265 -24.20 17.01 5.38
C GLU A 265 -24.87 16.30 4.21
N GLU A 266 -24.73 14.97 4.12
CA GLU A 266 -25.27 14.18 3.01
C GLU A 266 -25.67 12.75 3.42
N VAL A 267 -26.49 12.11 2.57
CA VAL A 267 -26.56 10.65 2.48
C VAL A 267 -25.67 10.23 1.30
N LEU A 268 -24.82 9.22 1.50
CA LEU A 268 -24.04 8.60 0.43
C LEU A 268 -24.63 7.23 0.10
N PHE A 269 -25.18 7.08 -1.10
CA PHE A 269 -25.77 5.82 -1.54
C PHE A 269 -25.86 5.70 -3.07
N PRO A 270 -25.34 4.64 -3.70
CA PRO A 270 -24.43 3.65 -3.13
C PRO A 270 -23.10 4.29 -2.73
N VAL A 271 -22.37 3.63 -1.82
CA VAL A 271 -21.07 4.09 -1.33
C VAL A 271 -20.13 2.91 -1.14
N VAL A 272 -18.86 3.10 -1.50
CA VAL A 272 -17.80 2.10 -1.34
C VAL A 272 -16.64 2.72 -0.58
N PHE A 273 -16.27 2.06 0.53
CA PHE A 273 -15.09 2.40 1.32
C PHE A 273 -13.94 1.46 0.94
N THR A 274 -12.89 2.01 0.34
CA THR A 274 -11.70 1.25 -0.09
C THR A 274 -10.53 1.39 0.88
N GLY A 275 -10.65 2.26 1.88
CA GLY A 275 -9.67 2.44 2.94
C GLY A 275 -9.87 3.73 3.73
N LYS A 276 -8.98 3.98 4.70
CA LYS A 276 -8.98 5.24 5.47
C LYS A 276 -8.80 6.43 4.53
N LYS A 277 -9.72 7.40 4.59
CA LYS A 277 -9.78 8.59 3.72
C LYS A 277 -9.92 8.26 2.23
N LYS A 278 -10.38 7.06 1.89
CA LYS A 278 -10.48 6.55 0.51
C LYS A 278 -11.85 5.93 0.26
N TYR A 279 -12.77 6.70 -0.27
CA TYR A 279 -14.13 6.25 -0.53
C TYR A 279 -14.77 7.04 -1.67
N PHE A 280 -15.76 6.44 -2.32
CA PHE A 280 -16.53 7.08 -3.37
C PHE A 280 -17.99 6.64 -3.32
N GLY A 281 -18.88 7.40 -3.94
CA GLY A 281 -20.29 7.07 -3.99
C GLY A 281 -21.11 8.15 -4.69
N THR A 282 -22.42 8.08 -4.49
CA THR A 282 -23.36 9.09 -4.97
C THR A 282 -23.88 9.89 -3.78
N LYS A 283 -23.76 11.21 -3.84
CA LYS A 283 -24.19 12.12 -2.77
C LYS A 283 -25.64 12.56 -2.96
N HIS A 284 -26.40 12.52 -1.88
CA HIS A 284 -27.77 13.02 -1.80
C HIS A 284 -27.81 14.14 -0.76
N GLU A 285 -27.75 15.39 -1.23
CA GLU A 285 -27.81 16.61 -0.42
C GLU A 285 -29.28 17.03 -0.23
N ASP A 286 -29.77 17.97 -1.05
CA ASP A 286 -31.15 18.50 -0.96
C ASP A 286 -32.16 17.61 -1.68
N ALA A 287 -31.86 17.21 -2.92
CA ALA A 287 -32.67 16.27 -3.71
C ALA A 287 -32.03 14.87 -3.73
N VAL A 288 -32.85 13.85 -3.96
CA VAL A 288 -32.33 12.51 -4.29
C VAL A 288 -31.74 12.58 -5.70
N ASN A 289 -30.50 12.13 -5.86
CA ASN A 289 -29.78 12.15 -7.13
C ASN A 289 -29.13 10.79 -7.37
N PHE A 290 -29.52 10.08 -8.43
CA PHE A 290 -28.85 8.87 -8.90
C PHE A 290 -28.12 9.10 -10.24
N SER A 291 -27.86 10.36 -10.60
CA SER A 291 -27.04 10.69 -11.75
C SER A 291 -25.62 10.17 -11.57
N LEU A 292 -25.07 9.65 -12.65
CA LEU A 292 -23.65 9.28 -12.72
C LEU A 292 -22.76 10.51 -12.86
N GLU A 293 -23.33 11.68 -13.21
CA GLU A 293 -22.65 12.97 -13.25
C GLU A 293 -22.21 13.40 -11.84
N ASP A 294 -20.99 13.94 -11.73
CA ASP A 294 -20.37 14.42 -10.48
C ASP A 294 -20.24 13.34 -9.37
N PRO A 295 -19.41 12.29 -9.57
CA PRO A 295 -19.11 11.33 -8.52
C PRO A 295 -18.59 11.99 -7.24
N PHE A 296 -19.11 11.54 -6.10
CA PHE A 296 -18.51 11.91 -4.83
C PHE A 296 -17.27 11.06 -4.60
N ILE A 297 -16.09 11.69 -4.59
CA ILE A 297 -14.81 10.99 -4.41
C ILE A 297 -14.01 11.64 -3.28
N ARG A 298 -13.44 10.80 -2.41
CA ARG A 298 -12.54 11.20 -1.33
C ARG A 298 -11.29 10.34 -1.37
N GLY A 299 -10.15 10.97 -1.69
CA GLY A 299 -8.81 10.39 -1.56
C GLY A 299 -8.48 9.17 -2.44
N ILE A 300 -9.40 8.74 -3.31
CA ILE A 300 -9.10 7.77 -4.37
C ILE A 300 -8.01 8.35 -5.27
N ASP A 301 -7.08 7.51 -5.73
CA ASP A 301 -5.90 8.02 -6.45
C ASP A 301 -6.25 8.71 -7.78
N THR A 302 -7.43 8.47 -8.35
CA THR A 302 -7.90 9.08 -9.61
C THR A 302 -8.02 10.60 -9.53
N VAL A 303 -8.33 11.15 -8.34
CA VAL A 303 -8.42 12.60 -8.13
C VAL A 303 -7.08 13.24 -7.80
N LYS A 304 -6.00 12.46 -7.67
CA LYS A 304 -4.66 13.01 -7.42
C LYS A 304 -4.06 13.57 -8.70
N GLN A 305 -3.36 14.69 -8.55
CA GLN A 305 -2.58 15.29 -9.64
C GLN A 305 -1.43 14.36 -10.03
N GLY A 306 -1.01 14.43 -11.30
CA GLY A 306 0.11 13.64 -11.84
C GLY A 306 -0.26 12.28 -12.42
N LYS A 307 -1.48 11.79 -12.19
CA LYS A 307 -1.98 10.55 -12.79
C LYS A 307 -2.35 10.76 -14.25
N SER A 308 -2.02 9.76 -15.08
CA SER A 308 -2.35 9.71 -16.50
C SER A 308 -3.86 9.69 -16.73
N GLN A 309 -4.29 10.09 -17.92
CA GLN A 309 -5.72 10.06 -18.26
C GLN A 309 -6.22 8.62 -18.35
N LEU A 310 -5.40 7.67 -18.83
CA LEU A 310 -5.67 6.22 -18.77
C LEU A 310 -6.09 5.78 -17.36
N PHE A 311 -5.29 6.16 -16.36
CA PHE A 311 -5.55 5.83 -14.95
C PHE A 311 -6.89 6.35 -14.45
N LYS A 312 -7.22 7.59 -14.83
CA LYS A 312 -8.48 8.24 -14.45
C LYS A 312 -9.64 7.57 -15.15
N THR A 313 -9.56 7.37 -16.46
CA THR A 313 -10.62 6.74 -17.26
C THR A 313 -10.97 5.35 -16.74
N ILE A 314 -9.98 4.50 -16.47
CA ILE A 314 -10.22 3.15 -15.92
C ILE A 314 -10.87 3.23 -14.54
N GLY A 315 -10.35 4.07 -13.64
CA GLY A 315 -10.93 4.24 -12.31
C GLY A 315 -12.35 4.80 -12.33
N ASP A 316 -12.61 5.77 -13.21
CA ASP A 316 -13.93 6.39 -13.38
C ASP A 316 -14.94 5.39 -13.97
N ARG A 317 -14.54 4.54 -14.93
CA ARG A 317 -15.37 3.43 -15.42
C ARG A 317 -15.77 2.50 -14.29
N ILE A 318 -14.82 2.01 -13.49
CA ILE A 318 -15.10 1.14 -12.33
C ILE A 318 -16.08 1.83 -11.37
N MET A 319 -15.82 3.09 -11.00
CA MET A 319 -16.68 3.82 -10.07
C MET A 319 -18.08 4.12 -10.64
N ASN A 320 -18.21 4.32 -11.95
CA ASN A 320 -19.49 4.57 -12.60
C ASN A 320 -20.34 3.30 -12.68
N GLU A 321 -19.76 2.18 -13.10
CA GLU A 321 -20.45 0.89 -13.17
C GLU A 321 -20.97 0.47 -11.79
N VAL A 322 -20.16 0.63 -10.74
CA VAL A 322 -20.58 0.31 -9.36
C VAL A 322 -21.74 1.17 -8.88
N ARG A 323 -21.80 2.43 -9.30
CA ARG A 323 -22.86 3.38 -8.92
C ARG A 323 -24.10 3.25 -9.79
N ASN A 324 -24.02 2.56 -10.91
CA ASN A 324 -25.13 2.36 -11.83
C ASN A 324 -26.26 1.60 -11.12
N ILE A 325 -27.47 2.13 -11.20
CA ILE A 325 -28.62 1.51 -10.56
C ILE A 325 -28.96 0.14 -11.16
N ASN A 326 -28.65 -0.07 -12.44
CA ASN A 326 -28.88 -1.32 -13.13
C ASN A 326 -27.74 -2.32 -12.92
N ASN A 327 -26.74 -1.99 -12.11
CA ASN A 327 -25.67 -2.91 -11.80
C ASN A 327 -26.18 -4.10 -10.99
N GLU A 328 -25.83 -5.30 -11.46
CA GLU A 328 -26.08 -6.59 -10.82
C GLU A 328 -24.75 -7.32 -10.50
N HIS A 329 -23.62 -6.78 -10.96
CA HIS A 329 -22.31 -7.38 -10.77
C HIS A 329 -21.66 -6.94 -9.44
N SER A 330 -20.87 -7.85 -8.87
CA SER A 330 -20.04 -7.52 -7.71
C SER A 330 -18.92 -6.54 -8.10
N LEU A 331 -18.45 -5.75 -7.14
CA LEU A 331 -17.32 -4.85 -7.36
C LEU A 331 -16.07 -5.59 -7.87
N HIS A 332 -15.86 -6.84 -7.44
CA HIS A 332 -14.76 -7.66 -7.93
C HIS A 332 -14.89 -7.96 -9.43
N LYS A 333 -16.09 -8.38 -9.87
CA LYS A 333 -16.37 -8.69 -11.28
C LYS A 333 -16.25 -7.47 -12.18
N ILE A 334 -16.77 -6.32 -11.73
CA ILE A 334 -16.63 -5.04 -12.45
C ILE A 334 -15.16 -4.68 -12.67
N VAL A 335 -14.34 -4.80 -11.63
CA VAL A 335 -12.89 -4.52 -11.74
C VAL A 335 -12.22 -5.47 -12.73
N GLU A 336 -12.58 -6.76 -12.71
CA GLU A 336 -12.07 -7.75 -13.66
C GLU A 336 -12.45 -7.41 -15.10
N ASP A 337 -13.74 -7.12 -15.36
CA ASP A 337 -14.25 -6.86 -16.70
C ASP A 337 -13.70 -5.56 -17.28
N VAL A 338 -13.62 -4.49 -16.48
CA VAL A 338 -13.01 -3.22 -16.91
C VAL A 338 -11.51 -3.39 -17.19
N LEU A 339 -10.79 -4.15 -16.35
CA LEU A 339 -9.37 -4.40 -16.58
C LEU A 339 -9.14 -5.25 -17.82
N ARG A 340 -9.98 -6.27 -18.03
CA ARG A 340 -9.95 -7.15 -19.21
C ARG A 340 -10.20 -6.36 -20.49
N ASP A 341 -11.24 -5.52 -20.54
CA ASP A 341 -11.52 -4.64 -21.67
C ASP A 341 -10.35 -3.68 -21.93
N ALA A 342 -9.80 -3.07 -20.88
CA ALA A 342 -8.68 -2.13 -20.99
C ALA A 342 -7.42 -2.76 -21.61
N ILE A 343 -7.21 -4.07 -21.43
CA ILE A 343 -6.05 -4.80 -21.96
C ILE A 343 -6.33 -5.36 -23.37
N ILE A 344 -7.51 -5.94 -23.60
CA ILE A 344 -7.84 -6.58 -24.87
C ILE A 344 -8.07 -5.54 -25.97
N ASN A 345 -8.76 -4.45 -25.63
CA ASN A 345 -9.25 -3.50 -26.60
C ASN A 345 -8.28 -2.31 -26.70
N THR A 346 -7.07 -2.55 -27.23
CA THR A 346 -5.96 -1.59 -27.20
C THR A 346 -6.19 -0.34 -28.03
N GLU A 347 -7.03 -0.42 -29.07
CA GLU A 347 -7.36 0.70 -29.97
C GLU A 347 -8.09 1.85 -29.25
N GLN A 348 -8.65 1.59 -28.06
CA GLN A 348 -9.31 2.64 -27.27
C GLN A 348 -8.30 3.63 -26.64
N TRP A 349 -7.01 3.33 -26.69
CA TRP A 349 -5.96 4.13 -26.06
C TRP A 349 -5.11 4.91 -27.07
N ASN A 350 -4.89 6.20 -26.80
CA ASN A 350 -3.97 7.05 -27.56
C ASN A 350 -2.82 7.56 -26.68
N PHE A 351 -1.77 8.09 -27.32
CA PHE A 351 -0.55 8.55 -26.65
C PHE A 351 -0.84 9.57 -25.52
N GLU A 352 -1.76 10.50 -25.76
CA GLU A 352 -2.12 11.56 -24.82
C GLU A 352 -2.63 10.98 -23.49
N GLN A 353 -3.26 9.81 -23.53
CA GLN A 353 -3.79 9.20 -22.32
C GLN A 353 -2.72 8.65 -21.37
N PHE A 354 -1.50 8.41 -21.86
CA PHE A 354 -0.37 7.91 -21.07
C PHE A 354 0.48 9.01 -20.44
N ILE A 355 0.22 10.27 -20.79
CA ILE A 355 0.97 11.41 -20.26
C ILE A 355 0.74 11.55 -18.75
N GLU A 356 1.83 11.54 -17.99
CA GLU A 356 1.87 11.85 -16.57
C GLU A 356 2.47 13.23 -16.33
N THR A 357 2.30 13.77 -15.12
CA THR A 357 2.96 15.03 -14.75
C THR A 357 3.60 14.95 -13.37
N ASP A 358 4.79 15.53 -13.23
CA ASP A 358 5.46 15.69 -11.94
C ASP A 358 5.94 17.14 -11.77
N ALA A 359 6.40 17.49 -10.57
CA ALA A 359 6.99 18.80 -10.28
C ALA A 359 8.51 18.68 -10.11
N TRP A 360 9.26 19.57 -10.73
CA TRP A 360 10.69 19.64 -10.51
C TRP A 360 11.00 20.31 -9.17
N LYS A 361 11.62 19.59 -8.24
CA LYS A 361 12.02 20.13 -6.93
C LYS A 361 13.44 19.66 -6.61
N PRO A 362 14.47 20.48 -6.86
CA PRO A 362 15.86 20.06 -6.72
C PRO A 362 16.20 19.65 -5.28
N ASP A 363 15.61 20.33 -4.29
CA ASP A 363 15.87 20.10 -2.87
C ASP A 363 15.15 18.86 -2.30
N VAL A 364 14.32 18.19 -3.10
CA VAL A 364 13.59 16.98 -2.69
C VAL A 364 14.30 15.76 -3.25
N ASN A 365 14.55 14.76 -2.41
CA ASN A 365 15.18 13.49 -2.79
C ASN A 365 14.22 12.59 -3.61
N ASN A 366 13.82 13.03 -4.80
CA ASN A 366 13.09 12.24 -5.79
C ASN A 366 14.07 11.72 -6.84
N ILE A 367 14.71 10.58 -6.55
CA ILE A 367 15.76 9.97 -7.37
C ILE A 367 15.31 9.77 -8.83
N SER A 368 14.04 9.40 -9.05
CA SER A 368 13.51 9.17 -10.41
C SER A 368 13.50 10.46 -11.22
N VAL A 369 12.96 11.55 -10.66
CA VAL A 369 12.89 12.85 -11.34
C VAL A 369 14.27 13.46 -11.47
N GLN A 370 15.13 13.35 -10.46
CA GLN A 370 16.51 13.85 -10.52
C GLN A 370 17.32 13.17 -11.64
N ARG A 371 17.23 11.85 -11.77
CA ARG A 371 17.88 11.10 -12.86
C ARG A 371 17.33 11.50 -14.24
N PHE A 372 16.01 11.63 -14.34
CA PHE A 372 15.35 12.07 -15.56
C PHE A 372 15.84 13.46 -15.98
N ILE A 373 15.76 14.45 -15.09
CA ILE A 373 16.18 15.84 -15.36
C ILE A 373 17.68 15.92 -15.66
N GLY A 374 18.53 15.16 -14.96
CA GLY A 374 19.96 15.10 -15.24
C GLY A 374 20.24 14.67 -16.68
N ARG A 375 19.60 13.57 -17.13
CA ARG A 375 19.74 13.06 -18.50
C ARG A 375 19.12 13.98 -19.55
N MET A 376 17.98 14.59 -19.26
CA MET A 376 17.34 15.55 -20.15
C MET A 376 18.18 16.81 -20.33
N ARG A 377 18.89 17.25 -19.28
CA ARG A 377 19.72 18.46 -19.33
C ARG A 377 20.86 18.34 -20.34
N GLU A 378 21.43 17.14 -20.48
CA GLU A 378 22.50 16.89 -21.46
C GLU A 378 22.03 17.04 -22.91
N LYS A 379 20.76 16.78 -23.20
CA LYS A 379 20.21 16.75 -24.57
C LYS A 379 19.27 17.91 -24.89
N TYR A 380 18.55 18.42 -23.90
CA TYR A 380 17.43 19.35 -24.02
C TYR A 380 17.46 20.40 -22.90
N ASP A 381 18.62 21.02 -22.65
CA ASP A 381 18.81 22.01 -21.58
C ASP A 381 17.75 23.14 -21.59
N SER A 382 17.34 23.58 -22.79
CA SER A 382 16.31 24.62 -22.95
C SER A 382 14.89 24.20 -22.55
N LYS A 383 14.62 22.91 -22.38
CA LYS A 383 13.31 22.36 -21.96
C LYS A 383 13.23 22.07 -20.45
N ILE A 384 14.30 22.33 -19.69
CA ILE A 384 14.31 22.02 -18.26
C ILE A 384 13.37 22.97 -17.51
N PRO A 385 12.38 22.44 -16.76
CA PRO A 385 11.44 23.26 -16.00
C PRO A 385 12.14 24.01 -14.86
N ILE A 386 11.60 25.17 -14.49
CA ILE A 386 12.08 25.95 -13.35
C ILE A 386 11.78 25.18 -12.04
N PRO A 387 12.62 25.26 -10.99
CA PRO A 387 12.28 24.70 -9.69
C PRO A 387 10.88 25.11 -9.20
N GLY A 388 10.06 24.11 -8.89
CA GLY A 388 8.65 24.24 -8.50
C GLY A 388 7.66 24.04 -9.64
N GLU A 389 8.09 24.19 -10.90
CA GLU A 389 7.26 24.03 -12.09
C GLU A 389 6.98 22.56 -12.38
N ARG A 390 5.83 22.31 -13.03
CA ARG A 390 5.45 20.97 -13.46
C ARG A 390 5.84 20.71 -14.89
N PHE A 391 6.18 19.46 -15.19
CA PHE A 391 6.45 19.00 -16.53
C PHE A 391 5.63 17.75 -16.84
N SER A 392 5.40 17.53 -18.13
CA SER A 392 4.69 16.36 -18.66
C SER A 392 5.68 15.33 -19.20
N TYR A 393 5.47 14.07 -18.87
CA TYR A 393 6.35 12.98 -19.29
C TYR A 393 5.56 11.71 -19.61
N VAL A 394 6.19 10.82 -20.36
CA VAL A 394 5.76 9.43 -20.56
C VAL A 394 6.87 8.47 -20.16
N VAL A 395 6.54 7.20 -19.96
CA VAL A 395 7.53 6.14 -19.72
C VAL A 395 7.62 5.29 -20.97
N THR A 396 8.80 5.26 -21.57
CA THR A 396 9.08 4.57 -22.84
C THR A 396 9.89 3.31 -22.61
N HIS A 397 9.95 2.46 -23.63
CA HIS A 397 10.96 1.41 -23.66
C HIS A 397 12.38 2.02 -23.62
N PRO A 398 13.32 1.41 -22.89
CA PRO A 398 14.70 1.88 -22.86
C PRO A 398 15.36 1.60 -24.22
N ASP A 399 16.15 2.57 -24.71
CA ASP A 399 16.89 2.44 -25.97
C ASP A 399 17.90 1.27 -25.94
N THR A 400 18.34 0.85 -24.73
CA THR A 400 19.28 -0.27 -24.51
C THR A 400 18.72 -1.25 -23.49
N THR A 401 18.63 -2.53 -23.88
CA THR A 401 18.08 -3.60 -23.05
C THR A 401 19.16 -4.52 -22.46
N PHE A 402 20.38 -4.46 -22.98
CA PHE A 402 21.54 -5.24 -22.53
C PHE A 402 22.77 -4.34 -22.41
N ASP A 403 23.68 -4.69 -21.51
CA ASP A 403 25.02 -4.09 -21.51
C ASP A 403 25.92 -4.72 -22.59
N LEU A 404 27.13 -4.17 -22.75
CA LEU A 404 28.13 -4.65 -23.70
C LEU A 404 28.57 -6.12 -23.44
N HIS A 405 28.22 -6.69 -22.28
CA HIS A 405 28.52 -8.07 -21.90
C HIS A 405 27.29 -9.00 -22.05
N GLY A 406 26.20 -8.52 -22.67
CA GLY A 406 24.98 -9.30 -22.88
C GLY A 406 24.12 -9.51 -21.63
N LYS A 407 24.37 -8.78 -20.54
CA LYS A 407 23.55 -8.83 -19.34
C LYS A 407 22.35 -7.92 -19.50
N LYS A 408 21.14 -8.46 -19.26
CA LYS A 408 19.89 -7.70 -19.32
C LYS A 408 19.89 -6.56 -18.31
N LEU A 409 19.77 -5.33 -18.81
CA LEU A 409 19.66 -4.13 -17.99
C LEU A 409 18.26 -4.05 -17.36
N LYS A 410 18.19 -3.54 -16.14
CA LYS A 410 16.93 -3.24 -15.45
C LYS A 410 16.83 -1.72 -15.22
N PRO A 411 16.55 -0.95 -16.29
CA PRO A 411 16.51 0.50 -16.17
C PRO A 411 15.40 0.93 -15.21
N THR A 412 15.75 1.90 -14.38
CA THR A 412 14.88 2.53 -13.40
C THR A 412 13.85 3.43 -14.08
N LYS A 413 12.79 3.81 -13.36
CA LYS A 413 11.74 4.69 -13.90
C LYS A 413 12.33 5.97 -14.51
N GLY A 414 13.24 6.64 -13.81
CA GLY A 414 13.87 7.88 -14.29
C GLY A 414 14.68 7.74 -15.58
N GLU A 415 15.25 6.57 -15.83
CA GLU A 415 15.97 6.27 -17.08
C GLU A 415 15.01 6.04 -18.26
N LYS A 416 13.79 5.58 -17.97
CA LYS A 416 12.72 5.35 -18.96
C LYS A 416 11.80 6.55 -19.19
N MET A 417 11.85 7.58 -18.33
CA MET A 417 11.03 8.78 -18.47
C MET A 417 11.50 9.61 -19.66
N GLU A 418 10.57 10.16 -20.44
CA GLU A 418 10.87 11.06 -21.55
C GLU A 418 9.87 12.22 -21.52
N PHE A 419 10.29 13.44 -21.90
CA PHE A 419 9.33 14.54 -22.04
C PHE A 419 8.24 14.15 -23.05
N ALA A 420 6.98 14.45 -22.73
CA ALA A 420 5.85 13.93 -23.51
C ALA A 420 5.86 14.42 -24.97
N ASP A 421 6.25 15.67 -25.20
CA ASP A 421 6.42 16.25 -26.53
C ASP A 421 7.58 15.60 -27.29
N VAL A 422 8.75 15.45 -26.64
CA VAL A 422 9.93 14.81 -27.24
C VAL A 422 9.66 13.36 -27.63
N ALA A 423 9.03 12.58 -26.74
CA ALA A 423 8.67 11.19 -27.02
C ALA A 423 7.70 11.08 -28.21
N LYS A 424 6.76 12.03 -28.34
CA LYS A 424 5.80 12.08 -29.44
C LYS A 424 6.47 12.46 -30.76
N GLU A 425 7.35 13.47 -30.75
CA GLU A 425 8.12 13.90 -31.92
C GLU A 425 9.03 12.78 -32.46
N LEU A 426 9.64 12.01 -31.56
CA LEU A 426 10.55 10.91 -31.90
C LEU A 426 9.84 9.58 -32.15
N GLY A 427 8.52 9.50 -31.97
CA GLY A 427 7.75 8.26 -32.13
C GLY A 427 8.20 7.14 -31.19
N LYS A 428 8.60 7.47 -29.95
CA LYS A 428 9.09 6.46 -28.99
C LYS A 428 7.97 5.51 -28.55
N GLU A 429 8.29 4.22 -28.50
CA GLU A 429 7.38 3.19 -28.01
C GLU A 429 7.19 3.28 -26.49
N LEU A 430 5.93 3.22 -26.04
CA LEU A 430 5.56 3.32 -24.63
C LEU A 430 5.81 1.99 -23.89
N ASP A 431 6.33 2.07 -22.66
CA ASP A 431 6.47 0.88 -21.79
C ASP A 431 5.11 0.54 -21.17
N LEU A 432 4.28 -0.20 -21.90
CA LEU A 432 2.92 -0.58 -21.44
C LEU A 432 2.95 -1.40 -20.14
N TYR A 433 4.02 -2.15 -19.88
CA TYR A 433 4.21 -2.89 -18.64
C TYR A 433 4.27 -1.94 -17.43
N HIS A 434 4.91 -0.77 -17.57
CA HIS A 434 4.88 0.25 -16.52
C HIS A 434 3.44 0.67 -16.17
N TYR A 435 2.65 1.00 -17.18
CA TYR A 435 1.31 1.54 -16.99
C TYR A 435 0.34 0.48 -16.46
N PHE A 436 0.25 -0.67 -17.12
CA PHE A 436 -0.73 -1.68 -16.73
C PHE A 436 -0.30 -2.43 -15.47
N GLU A 437 0.92 -2.97 -15.42
CA GLU A 437 1.33 -3.84 -14.32
C GLU A 437 1.70 -3.08 -13.05
N LYS A 438 2.39 -1.93 -13.16
CA LYS A 438 2.82 -1.18 -11.96
C LYS A 438 1.79 -0.19 -11.47
N ILE A 439 1.01 0.41 -12.38
CA ILE A 439 0.11 1.51 -12.02
C ILE A 439 -1.35 1.05 -11.96
N ILE A 440 -1.89 0.48 -13.04
CA ILE A 440 -3.32 0.10 -13.11
C ILE A 440 -3.63 -1.06 -12.18
N ILE A 441 -2.79 -2.08 -12.05
CA ILE A 441 -2.99 -3.14 -11.05
C ILE A 441 -3.09 -2.56 -9.64
N GLY A 442 -2.25 -1.58 -9.30
CA GLY A 442 -2.32 -0.90 -7.99
C GLY A 442 -3.61 -0.12 -7.77
N LEU A 443 -4.23 0.39 -8.85
CA LEU A 443 -5.56 0.98 -8.81
C LEU A 443 -6.64 -0.08 -8.59
N CYS A 444 -6.65 -1.13 -9.41
CA CYS A 444 -7.62 -2.23 -9.35
C CYS A 444 -7.59 -2.94 -7.99
N ALA A 445 -6.39 -3.24 -7.48
CA ALA A 445 -6.18 -3.87 -6.18
C ALA A 445 -6.92 -3.13 -5.07
N ARG A 446 -6.91 -1.79 -5.10
CA ARG A 446 -7.60 -0.96 -4.09
C ARG A 446 -9.10 -1.22 -4.02
N PHE A 447 -9.74 -1.49 -5.16
CA PHE A 447 -11.17 -1.74 -5.21
C PHE A 447 -11.53 -3.15 -4.73
N ILE A 448 -10.59 -4.11 -4.77
CA ILE A 448 -10.85 -5.52 -4.45
C ILE A 448 -10.23 -6.01 -3.15
N MET A 449 -9.39 -5.21 -2.48
CA MET A 449 -8.74 -5.55 -1.21
C MET A 449 -9.68 -5.90 -0.05
N TYR A 450 -10.99 -5.62 -0.17
CA TYR A 450 -11.98 -6.02 0.83
C TYR A 450 -12.30 -7.53 0.76
N ASP A 451 -12.01 -8.19 -0.35
CA ASP A 451 -12.28 -9.60 -0.57
C ASP A 451 -11.28 -10.43 0.24
N LYS A 452 -11.82 -11.37 1.04
CA LYS A 452 -11.03 -12.24 1.92
C LYS A 452 -9.95 -13.03 1.18
N LYS A 453 -10.12 -13.31 -0.12
CA LYS A 453 -9.10 -14.02 -0.91
C LYS A 453 -7.79 -13.25 -1.08
N TYR A 454 -7.81 -11.93 -0.85
CA TYR A 454 -6.62 -11.08 -0.88
C TYR A 454 -6.18 -10.63 0.51
N GLU A 455 -6.85 -11.10 1.56
CA GLU A 455 -6.41 -10.85 2.93
C GLU A 455 -5.07 -11.58 3.14
N PRO A 456 -4.01 -10.88 3.56
CA PRO A 456 -2.74 -11.54 3.82
C PRO A 456 -2.93 -12.59 4.90
N GLU A 457 -2.37 -13.79 4.67
CA GLU A 457 -2.45 -14.86 5.67
C GLU A 457 -1.89 -14.37 7.02
N PRO A 458 -2.54 -14.71 8.15
CA PRO A 458 -2.07 -14.31 9.45
C PRO A 458 -0.64 -14.81 9.67
N SER A 459 0.24 -13.92 10.15
CA SER A 459 1.61 -14.28 10.50
C SER A 459 1.61 -15.26 11.67
N ILE A 460 1.83 -16.54 11.40
CA ILE A 460 2.00 -17.54 12.45
C ILE A 460 3.37 -17.27 13.09
N ASN A 461 3.36 -16.88 14.38
CA ASN A 461 4.57 -16.59 15.16
C ASN A 461 5.51 -15.54 14.53
N GLY A 462 4.96 -14.55 13.83
CA GLY A 462 5.75 -13.47 13.22
C GLY A 462 6.51 -13.84 11.95
N VAL A 463 6.24 -15.01 11.37
CA VAL A 463 6.83 -15.44 10.09
C VAL A 463 5.77 -15.30 8.99
N THR A 464 6.12 -14.61 7.90
CA THR A 464 5.27 -14.47 6.71
C THR A 464 5.61 -15.53 5.66
N SER A 465 4.70 -15.81 4.73
CA SER A 465 4.97 -16.73 3.60
C SER A 465 6.23 -16.34 2.80
N LYS A 466 6.43 -15.03 2.57
CA LYS A 466 7.64 -14.52 1.92
C LYS A 466 8.92 -14.80 2.73
N MET A 467 8.85 -14.72 4.05
CA MET A 467 9.99 -15.08 4.91
C MET A 467 10.32 -16.58 4.84
N MET A 468 9.31 -17.44 4.63
CA MET A 468 9.53 -18.87 4.42
C MET A 468 10.24 -19.16 3.09
N GLU A 469 9.86 -18.48 2.01
CA GLU A 469 10.57 -18.59 0.72
C GLU A 469 12.02 -18.12 0.83
N SER A 470 12.25 -16.94 1.41
CA SER A 470 13.60 -16.41 1.66
C SER A 470 14.43 -17.34 2.54
N ARG A 471 13.81 -17.94 3.58
CA ARG A 471 14.46 -18.93 4.45
C ARG A 471 14.92 -20.15 3.67
N GLY A 472 14.10 -20.68 2.76
CA GLY A 472 14.46 -21.81 1.90
C GLY A 472 15.69 -21.52 1.02
N ILE A 473 15.79 -20.29 0.48
CA ILE A 473 16.94 -19.86 -0.33
C ILE A 473 18.20 -19.74 0.54
N ALA A 474 18.10 -19.11 1.71
CA ALA A 474 19.21 -18.93 2.64
C ALA A 474 19.76 -20.29 3.11
N TYR A 475 18.88 -21.23 3.47
CA TYR A 475 19.26 -22.59 3.88
C TYR A 475 19.95 -23.36 2.75
N LYS A 476 19.46 -23.26 1.51
CA LYS A 476 20.11 -23.89 0.36
C LYS A 476 21.52 -23.34 0.10
N ARG A 477 21.74 -22.04 0.34
CA ARG A 477 23.07 -21.42 0.27
C ARG A 477 23.97 -21.93 1.39
N ALA A 478 23.48 -21.90 2.64
CA ALA A 478 24.21 -22.40 3.80
C ALA A 478 24.66 -23.85 3.61
N TYR A 479 23.76 -24.72 3.14
CA TYR A 479 24.04 -26.12 2.83
C TYR A 479 25.18 -26.28 1.81
N ARG A 480 25.19 -25.52 0.72
CA ARG A 480 26.30 -25.57 -0.26
C ARG A 480 27.64 -25.18 0.35
N THR A 481 27.65 -24.21 1.26
CA THR A 481 28.87 -23.81 1.98
C THR A 481 29.34 -24.90 2.94
N VAL A 482 28.43 -25.58 3.64
CA VAL A 482 28.74 -26.73 4.51
C VAL A 482 29.40 -27.84 3.69
N VAL A 483 28.83 -28.20 2.53
CA VAL A 483 29.38 -29.24 1.66
C VAL A 483 30.81 -28.92 1.25
N LYS A 484 31.08 -27.68 0.79
CA LYS A 484 32.45 -27.25 0.44
C LYS A 484 33.42 -27.37 1.62
N LYS A 485 32.99 -26.91 2.80
CA LYS A 485 33.84 -26.96 4.00
C LYS A 485 34.10 -28.40 4.46
N ALA A 486 33.10 -29.27 4.37
CA ALA A 486 33.27 -30.70 4.63
C ALA A 486 34.23 -31.35 3.62
N GLN A 487 34.15 -30.99 2.34
CA GLN A 487 35.09 -31.46 1.32
C GLN A 487 36.51 -30.99 1.59
N GLU A 488 36.72 -29.72 1.95
CA GLU A 488 38.03 -29.17 2.33
C GLU A 488 38.61 -29.88 3.56
N MET A 489 37.79 -30.13 4.59
CA MET A 489 38.22 -30.86 5.79
C MET A 489 38.58 -32.31 5.49
N LEU A 490 37.82 -32.98 4.61
CA LEU A 490 38.11 -34.33 4.17
C LEU A 490 39.43 -34.36 3.38
N TYR A 491 39.61 -33.44 2.43
CA TYR A 491 40.85 -33.27 1.68
C TYR A 491 42.06 -33.06 2.59
N GLN A 492 41.95 -32.19 3.59
CA GLN A 492 43.04 -31.94 4.55
C GLN A 492 43.43 -33.17 5.38
N LYS A 493 42.50 -34.09 5.63
CA LYS A 493 42.74 -35.26 6.48
C LYS A 493 43.24 -36.49 5.74
N ILE A 494 42.65 -36.81 4.58
CA ILE A 494 43.02 -38.01 3.81
C ILE A 494 43.90 -37.66 2.59
N GLY A 495 44.21 -36.38 2.38
CA GLY A 495 45.21 -35.92 1.40
C GLY A 495 44.98 -36.48 0.00
N TYR A 496 46.04 -37.06 -0.58
CA TYR A 496 46.05 -37.70 -1.90
C TYR A 496 44.97 -38.80 -2.08
N LEU A 497 44.54 -39.48 -1.00
CA LEU A 497 43.44 -40.47 -1.09
C LEU A 497 42.11 -39.82 -1.47
N TYR A 498 41.85 -38.58 -1.04
CA TYR A 498 40.68 -37.85 -1.54
C TYR A 498 40.75 -37.73 -3.06
N GLU A 499 41.90 -37.38 -3.63
CA GLU A 499 42.06 -37.23 -5.09
C GLU A 499 41.90 -38.55 -5.86
N ILE A 500 42.30 -39.69 -5.28
CA ILE A 500 42.09 -41.02 -5.89
C ILE A 500 40.60 -41.39 -5.96
N PHE A 501 39.84 -41.06 -4.92
CA PHE A 501 38.42 -41.44 -4.81
C PHE A 501 37.44 -40.33 -5.23
N HIS A 502 37.94 -39.10 -5.45
CA HIS A 502 37.14 -37.94 -5.83
C HIS A 502 36.71 -38.05 -7.29
N GLY A 503 35.39 -38.08 -7.51
CA GLY A 503 34.77 -38.34 -8.81
C GLY A 503 33.59 -39.30 -8.68
N GLU A 504 33.39 -40.19 -9.65
CA GLU A 504 32.24 -41.12 -9.68
C GLU A 504 32.13 -42.06 -8.46
N TRP A 505 33.17 -42.18 -7.63
CA TRP A 505 33.28 -43.17 -6.56
C TRP A 505 32.84 -42.64 -5.18
N LEU A 506 33.38 -41.52 -4.71
CA LEU A 506 33.05 -40.92 -3.41
C LEU A 506 32.36 -39.55 -3.62
N SER A 507 31.03 -39.57 -3.79
CA SER A 507 30.21 -38.35 -3.72
C SER A 507 29.72 -38.15 -2.30
N TYR A 508 29.74 -36.90 -1.83
CA TYR A 508 29.18 -36.52 -0.52
C TYR A 508 27.72 -36.99 -0.34
N GLU A 509 26.96 -37.08 -1.45
CA GLU A 509 25.58 -37.55 -1.47
C GLU A 509 25.43 -39.03 -1.06
N ILE A 510 26.50 -39.83 -1.22
CA ILE A 510 26.54 -41.24 -0.81
C ILE A 510 26.49 -41.35 0.71
N PHE A 511 27.01 -40.38 1.46
CA PHE A 511 26.96 -40.39 2.93
C PHE A 511 25.60 -39.98 3.50
N MET A 512 24.66 -39.55 2.64
CA MET A 512 23.31 -39.14 3.04
C MET A 512 22.22 -40.17 2.70
N VAL A 513 22.56 -41.26 2.02
CA VAL A 513 21.63 -42.38 1.80
C VAL A 513 21.54 -43.28 3.03
N SER A 514 20.41 -43.96 3.18
CA SER A 514 20.13 -44.82 4.34
C SER A 514 21.13 -45.97 4.54
N ASN A 515 21.81 -46.39 3.47
CA ASN A 515 22.84 -47.43 3.49
C ASN A 515 24.04 -47.05 2.59
N PRO A 516 24.95 -46.19 3.07
CA PRO A 516 26.08 -45.67 2.30
C PRO A 516 27.09 -46.76 1.89
N ILE A 517 27.20 -47.81 2.69
CA ILE A 517 28.12 -48.94 2.49
C ILE A 517 27.71 -49.75 1.26
N GLU A 518 26.42 -50.03 1.11
CA GLU A 518 25.87 -50.80 -0.01
C GLU A 518 26.04 -50.07 -1.35
N VAL A 519 25.89 -48.74 -1.35
CA VAL A 519 26.10 -47.92 -2.56
C VAL A 519 27.58 -47.86 -2.98
N LEU A 520 28.51 -47.79 -2.01
CA LEU A 520 29.94 -47.89 -2.29
C LEU A 520 30.31 -49.27 -2.85
N TRP A 521 29.72 -50.33 -2.29
CA TRP A 521 29.90 -51.71 -2.75
C TRP A 521 29.43 -51.92 -4.19
N GLU A 522 28.24 -51.43 -4.55
CA GLU A 522 27.69 -51.55 -5.92
C GLU A 522 28.54 -50.80 -6.95
N LYS A 523 29.00 -49.59 -6.61
CA LYS A 523 29.89 -48.81 -7.50
C LYS A 523 31.24 -49.50 -7.72
N PHE A 524 31.82 -50.06 -6.65
CA PHE A 524 33.04 -50.84 -6.75
C PHE A 524 32.85 -52.09 -7.63
N MET A 525 31.80 -52.88 -7.40
CA MET A 525 31.51 -54.10 -8.17
C MET A 525 31.27 -53.81 -9.66
N LYS A 526 30.79 -52.61 -9.99
CA LYS A 526 30.64 -52.15 -11.37
C LYS A 526 31.99 -51.86 -12.03
N CYS A 527 32.95 -51.32 -11.29
CA CYS A 527 34.31 -51.06 -11.77
C CYS A 527 35.20 -52.30 -11.79
N ALA A 528 35.15 -53.17 -10.77
CA ALA A 528 35.85 -54.44 -10.75
C ALA A 528 35.45 -55.31 -11.96
N ARG A 529 34.15 -55.35 -12.29
CA ARG A 529 33.64 -56.01 -13.51
C ARG A 529 34.13 -55.37 -14.82
N LYS A 530 34.53 -54.10 -14.79
CA LYS A 530 35.07 -53.36 -15.95
C LYS A 530 36.54 -53.71 -16.17
N ILE A 531 37.32 -53.79 -15.08
CA ILE A 531 38.73 -54.22 -15.08
C ILE A 531 38.85 -55.69 -15.51
N LEU A 532 37.99 -56.58 -14.99
CA LEU A 532 37.94 -58.01 -15.37
C LEU A 532 37.54 -58.28 -16.83
N LYS A 533 36.98 -57.28 -17.54
CA LYS A 533 36.66 -57.39 -18.97
C LYS A 533 37.79 -56.92 -19.88
N ASP A 534 38.79 -56.23 -19.34
CA ASP A 534 39.94 -55.75 -20.10
C ASP A 534 40.92 -56.92 -20.29
N LYS A 535 40.98 -57.47 -21.50
CA LYS A 535 41.74 -58.71 -21.81
C LYS A 535 43.27 -58.57 -21.67
N ASN A 536 43.77 -57.40 -21.27
CA ASN A 536 45.20 -57.08 -21.19
C ASN A 536 45.78 -57.04 -19.77
N LEU A 537 44.98 -57.25 -18.71
CA LEU A 537 45.49 -57.41 -17.34
C LEU A 537 45.30 -58.86 -16.84
N SER A 538 46.40 -59.59 -16.67
CA SER A 538 46.41 -60.93 -16.08
C SER A 538 46.54 -60.83 -14.55
N VAL A 539 45.41 -60.67 -13.85
CA VAL A 539 45.37 -60.83 -12.38
C VAL A 539 45.14 -62.31 -12.08
N ASN A 540 46.07 -62.95 -11.36
CA ASN A 540 45.95 -64.37 -11.01
C ASN A 540 44.75 -64.60 -10.05
N ASP A 541 44.19 -65.81 -10.02
CA ASP A 541 42.97 -66.10 -9.26
C ASP A 541 43.18 -66.09 -7.73
N GLU A 542 44.42 -66.27 -7.25
CA GLU A 542 44.79 -66.17 -5.83
C GLU A 542 44.77 -64.71 -5.32
N MET A 543 45.20 -63.77 -6.17
CA MET A 543 45.17 -62.34 -5.94
C MET A 543 43.72 -61.83 -5.91
N LYS A 544 42.85 -62.38 -6.76
CA LYS A 544 41.40 -62.10 -6.72
C LYS A 544 40.79 -62.56 -5.41
N GLU A 545 41.06 -63.78 -4.96
CA GLU A 545 40.56 -64.29 -3.68
C GLU A 545 41.05 -63.47 -2.48
N LYS A 546 42.33 -63.03 -2.47
CA LYS A 546 42.85 -62.12 -1.43
C LYS A 546 42.15 -60.76 -1.43
N ILE A 547 42.00 -60.13 -2.61
CA ILE A 547 41.27 -58.86 -2.74
C ILE A 547 39.83 -59.01 -2.24
N TYR A 548 39.15 -60.12 -2.56
CA TYR A 548 37.79 -60.40 -2.06
C TYR A 548 37.74 -60.67 -0.55
N SER A 549 38.72 -61.36 0.01
CA SER A 549 38.82 -61.69 1.44
C SER A 549 39.07 -60.45 2.31
N ASP A 550 40.02 -59.59 1.92
CA ASP A 550 40.32 -58.36 2.66
C ASP A 550 39.14 -57.38 2.58
N PHE A 551 38.45 -57.31 1.44
CA PHE A 551 37.23 -56.49 1.30
C PHE A 551 36.07 -56.91 2.19
N ALA A 552 35.99 -58.18 2.60
CA ALA A 552 34.95 -58.65 3.51
C ALA A 552 35.18 -58.17 4.96
N ARG A 553 36.40 -57.72 5.31
CA ARG A 553 36.82 -57.43 6.68
C ARG A 553 36.58 -55.98 7.11
N TYR A 554 36.79 -55.02 6.21
CA TYR A 554 36.74 -53.56 6.48
C TYR A 554 35.37 -52.83 6.40
N PRO A 555 34.25 -53.41 5.91
CA PRO A 555 32.96 -52.71 5.86
C PRO A 555 32.47 -52.23 7.23
N SER A 556 32.83 -52.94 8.32
CA SER A 556 32.42 -52.62 9.68
C SER A 556 33.14 -51.40 10.28
N GLU A 557 34.39 -51.13 9.89
CA GLU A 557 35.14 -49.95 10.31
C GLU A 557 34.78 -48.74 9.46
N LEU A 558 34.60 -48.94 8.15
CA LEU A 558 34.08 -47.92 7.25
C LEU A 558 32.68 -47.46 7.68
N ALA A 559 31.83 -48.38 8.17
CA ALA A 559 30.52 -48.07 8.74
C ALA A 559 30.60 -47.07 9.89
N LYS A 560 31.49 -47.30 10.86
CA LYS A 560 31.68 -46.44 12.04
C LYS A 560 32.16 -45.05 11.64
N CYS A 561 33.16 -44.97 10.75
CA CYS A 561 33.64 -43.70 10.21
C CYS A 561 32.53 -42.91 9.49
N ILE A 562 31.67 -43.60 8.73
CA ILE A 562 30.56 -42.98 8.01
C ILE A 562 29.50 -42.44 9.00
N GLU A 563 29.14 -43.21 10.03
CA GLU A 563 28.17 -42.77 11.05
C GLU A 563 28.65 -41.52 11.81
N GLU A 564 29.91 -41.49 12.24
CA GLU A 564 30.50 -40.34 12.93
C GLU A 564 30.54 -39.09 12.04
N TYR A 565 30.92 -39.25 10.77
CA TYR A 565 30.99 -38.15 9.81
C TYR A 565 29.60 -37.59 9.47
N ASN A 566 28.60 -38.49 9.35
CA ASN A 566 27.21 -38.11 9.13
C ASN A 566 26.68 -37.26 10.31
N LEU A 567 26.93 -37.70 11.54
CA LEU A 567 26.54 -36.96 12.75
C LEU A 567 27.22 -35.58 12.83
N PHE A 568 28.51 -35.50 12.49
CA PHE A 568 29.25 -34.23 12.43
C PHE A 568 28.65 -33.28 11.39
N PHE A 569 28.32 -33.78 10.19
CA PHE A 569 27.75 -32.95 9.14
C PHE A 569 26.39 -32.38 9.52
N HIS A 570 25.50 -33.19 10.11
CA HIS A 570 24.22 -32.71 10.62
C HIS A 570 24.39 -31.56 11.62
N LYS A 571 25.38 -31.64 12.51
CA LYS A 571 25.74 -30.56 13.44
C LYS A 571 26.26 -29.30 12.72
N LEU A 572 27.05 -29.47 11.66
CA LEU A 572 27.57 -28.35 10.87
C LEU A 572 26.49 -27.63 10.06
N VAL A 573 25.54 -28.37 9.47
CA VAL A 573 24.36 -27.81 8.78
C VAL A 573 23.53 -26.96 9.73
N TYR A 574 23.24 -27.48 10.92
CA TYR A 574 22.52 -26.74 11.95
C TYR A 574 23.21 -25.42 12.30
N HIS A 575 24.52 -25.45 12.57
CA HIS A 575 25.28 -24.26 12.93
C HIS A 575 25.20 -23.17 11.83
N MET A 576 25.22 -23.58 10.56
CA MET A 576 25.13 -22.65 9.43
C MET A 576 23.72 -22.08 9.26
N HIS A 577 22.66 -22.87 9.47
CA HIS A 577 21.28 -22.34 9.52
C HIS A 577 21.08 -21.36 10.67
N TYR A 578 21.62 -21.66 11.85
CA TYR A 578 21.59 -20.75 13.00
C TYR A 578 22.25 -19.41 12.67
N LYS A 579 23.43 -19.41 12.03
CA LYS A 579 24.14 -18.19 11.59
C LYS A 579 23.33 -17.34 10.63
N GLU A 580 22.60 -17.94 9.68
CA GLU A 580 21.70 -17.21 8.79
C GLU A 580 20.59 -16.49 9.59
N HIS A 581 19.96 -17.17 10.57
CA HIS A 581 18.93 -16.59 11.41
C HIS A 581 19.42 -15.44 12.30
N VAL A 582 20.69 -15.49 12.74
CA VAL A 582 21.32 -14.38 13.47
C VAL A 582 21.64 -13.21 12.54
N SER A 583 21.99 -13.49 11.29
CA SER A 583 22.48 -12.47 10.35
C SER A 583 21.36 -11.67 9.69
N ILE A 584 20.23 -12.32 9.36
CA ILE A 584 19.10 -11.70 8.63
C ILE A 584 17.74 -12.03 9.27
N PRO A 585 17.54 -11.78 10.57
CA PRO A 585 16.32 -12.17 11.29
C PRO A 585 15.05 -11.51 10.74
N GLU A 586 15.17 -10.31 10.17
CA GLU A 586 14.06 -9.58 9.55
C GLU A 586 13.60 -10.21 8.22
N GLU A 587 14.49 -10.92 7.53
CA GLU A 587 14.20 -11.50 6.21
C GLU A 587 13.71 -12.95 6.29
N ILE A 588 14.22 -13.72 7.24
CA ILE A 588 13.93 -15.17 7.35
C ILE A 588 13.31 -15.58 8.68
N GLY A 589 13.11 -14.64 9.61
CA GLY A 589 12.54 -14.85 10.93
C GLY A 589 13.59 -15.01 12.04
N PRO A 590 13.23 -14.77 13.31
CA PRO A 590 14.15 -14.89 14.44
C PRO A 590 14.54 -16.35 14.70
N VAL A 591 15.66 -16.58 15.40
CA VAL A 591 16.13 -17.94 15.79
C VAL A 591 15.04 -18.76 16.51
N SER A 592 14.20 -18.11 17.32
CA SER A 592 13.08 -18.74 18.02
C SER A 592 12.02 -19.37 17.09
N SER A 593 12.07 -19.06 15.80
CA SER A 593 11.17 -19.61 14.78
C SER A 593 11.74 -20.81 14.02
N MET A 594 12.93 -21.32 14.39
CA MET A 594 13.46 -22.59 13.87
C MET A 594 12.60 -23.75 14.37
N ARG A 595 12.33 -24.73 13.50
CA ARG A 595 11.44 -25.86 13.83
C ARG A 595 12.15 -26.86 14.76
N LYS A 596 11.39 -27.65 15.53
CA LYS A 596 11.95 -28.65 16.47
C LYS A 596 12.89 -29.68 15.82
N ASN A 597 12.60 -30.08 14.58
CA ASN A 597 13.46 -30.97 13.79
C ASN A 597 14.72 -30.28 13.24
N GLU A 598 14.82 -28.96 13.41
CA GLU A 598 15.97 -28.14 13.07
C GLU A 598 16.79 -27.78 14.32
N ILE A 599 16.50 -28.32 15.53
CA ILE A 599 17.21 -28.01 16.79
C ILE A 599 17.98 -29.25 17.25
N ILE A 600 19.29 -29.14 17.41
CA ILE A 600 20.13 -30.15 18.09
C ILE A 600 20.25 -29.74 19.56
N ALA A 601 19.95 -30.66 20.49
CA ALA A 601 19.86 -30.36 21.92
C ALA A 601 21.20 -29.95 22.56
N ASP A 602 22.33 -30.37 21.97
CA ASP A 602 23.67 -30.10 22.49
C ASP A 602 24.49 -29.23 21.51
N LEU A 603 25.11 -28.17 22.04
CA LEU A 603 26.16 -27.45 21.32
C LEU A 603 27.32 -28.42 21.02
N PRO A 604 27.90 -28.43 19.79
CA PRO A 604 29.06 -29.26 19.51
C PRO A 604 30.26 -28.76 20.31
N SER A 605 30.63 -29.49 21.37
CA SER A 605 32.04 -29.57 21.76
C SER A 605 32.76 -30.44 20.72
N LEU A 606 34.03 -30.15 20.45
CA LEU A 606 34.92 -30.96 19.61
C LEU A 606 35.73 -31.90 20.52
N PRO A 607 35.29 -33.13 20.80
CA PRO A 607 36.19 -34.15 21.31
C PRO A 607 36.62 -35.10 20.19
N HIS A 608 37.94 -35.17 20.00
CA HIS A 608 38.75 -36.31 19.57
C HIS A 608 38.25 -37.19 18.40
N ILE A 609 38.54 -36.74 17.17
CA ILE A 609 38.69 -37.62 16.00
C ILE A 609 40.12 -38.21 16.05
N SER A 610 40.39 -39.06 17.03
CA SER A 610 41.69 -39.75 17.20
C SER A 610 41.67 -41.23 16.82
N GLU A 611 40.55 -41.76 16.31
CA GLU A 611 40.41 -43.18 15.94
C GLU A 611 40.44 -43.45 14.42
N ILE A 612 40.96 -42.53 13.61
CA ILE A 612 41.12 -42.70 12.14
C ILE A 612 42.35 -43.56 11.76
N GLY A 613 43.13 -44.05 12.74
CA GLY A 613 44.32 -44.88 12.51
C GLY A 613 44.07 -46.15 11.66
N ALA A 614 42.83 -46.64 11.60
CA ALA A 614 42.45 -47.80 10.79
C ALA A 614 42.59 -47.58 9.27
N LEU A 615 42.49 -46.34 8.77
CA LEU A 615 42.60 -46.04 7.33
C LEU A 615 44.05 -46.13 6.81
N ASP A 616 45.06 -45.90 7.66
CA ASP A 616 46.48 -46.06 7.30
C ASP A 616 46.90 -47.54 7.24
N GLU A 617 46.31 -48.43 8.06
CA GLU A 617 46.54 -49.88 7.97
C GLU A 617 45.93 -50.49 6.70
N ILE A 618 44.77 -49.99 6.26
CA ILE A 618 44.14 -50.38 4.99
C ILE A 618 45.02 -49.94 3.80
N SER A 619 45.64 -48.76 3.86
CA SER A 619 46.53 -48.24 2.81
C SER A 619 47.78 -49.11 2.58
N ASN A 620 48.44 -49.54 3.66
CA ASN A 620 49.69 -50.33 3.58
C ASN A 620 49.51 -51.72 2.96
N LEU A 621 48.32 -52.33 3.10
CA LEU A 621 47.99 -53.63 2.49
C LEU A 621 47.72 -53.54 0.99
N TRP A 622 47.16 -52.42 0.52
CA TRP A 622 46.79 -52.24 -0.89
C TRP A 622 47.97 -51.84 -1.78
N TYR A 623 48.94 -51.11 -1.23
CA TYR A 623 50.19 -50.78 -1.92
C TYR A 623 50.98 -52.07 -2.27
N PHE A 624 51.00 -53.05 -1.36
CA PHE A 624 51.62 -54.36 -1.58
C PHE A 624 50.97 -55.19 -2.69
N HIS A 625 49.68 -55.02 -2.95
CA HIS A 625 48.96 -55.79 -3.98
C HIS A 625 49.04 -55.16 -5.38
N LEU A 626 49.55 -53.94 -5.51
CA LEU A 626 49.73 -53.28 -6.81
C LEU A 626 51.18 -53.31 -7.31
N GLU A 627 52.17 -53.53 -6.44
CA GLU A 627 53.58 -53.69 -6.82
C GLU A 627 53.85 -54.98 -7.62
N ASP A 628 53.07 -56.05 -7.43
CA ASP A 628 53.22 -57.33 -8.16
C ASP A 628 52.62 -57.31 -9.59
N VAL A 629 52.09 -56.18 -10.06
CA VAL A 629 51.59 -56.01 -11.43
C VAL A 629 52.70 -55.38 -12.28
N THR A 630 53.60 -56.19 -12.83
CA THR A 630 54.61 -55.70 -13.78
C THR A 630 53.99 -55.27 -15.11
N GLU A 631 54.25 -54.04 -15.54
CA GLU A 631 53.95 -53.58 -16.90
C GLU A 631 54.75 -54.37 -17.96
N PRO A 632 54.19 -54.66 -19.16
CA PRO A 632 54.98 -55.21 -20.25
C PRO A 632 55.85 -54.13 -20.91
N GLU A 633 57.15 -54.41 -21.04
CA GLU A 633 58.13 -53.61 -21.78
C GLU A 633 57.74 -53.40 -23.26
N ALA A 634 57.96 -52.18 -23.74
CA ALA A 634 57.65 -51.74 -25.10
C ALA A 634 58.48 -52.41 -26.20
N VAL A 635 57.88 -52.69 -27.35
CA VAL A 635 58.59 -52.86 -28.64
C VAL A 635 58.14 -51.80 -29.64
N LYS A 636 59.08 -50.92 -29.96
CA LYS A 636 59.12 -49.98 -31.10
C LYS A 636 58.97 -50.72 -32.44
N GLN A 637 58.30 -50.12 -33.43
CA GLN A 637 58.83 -49.76 -34.77
C GLN A 637 57.74 -49.41 -35.81
N SER A 638 58.05 -48.38 -36.63
CA SER A 638 57.57 -48.02 -37.99
C SER A 638 56.16 -48.47 -38.43
N THR A 639 55.24 -47.61 -38.86
CA THR A 639 55.36 -46.66 -39.99
C THR A 639 54.24 -45.63 -39.90
#